data_AF-A0A9D6UVA3-F1
#
_entry.id   AF-A0A9D6UVA3-F1
#
_cell.length_a   1.000
_cell.length_b   1.000
_cell.length_c   1.000
_cell.angle_alpha   90.00
_cell.angle_beta   90.00
_cell.angle_gamma   90.00
#
_symmetry.space_group_name_H-M   'P 1'
#
loop_
_entity.id
_entity.type
_entity.pdbx_description
1 polymer ?
#
loop_
_entity_poly.entity_id
_entity_poly.type
_entity_poly.pdbx_seq_one_letter_code
_entity_poly.pdbx_strand_id
1 'polypeptide(L)'
;MRRSLRSVTGQSAEEWLGGAWDNIAATRREIESPGPSAAGATFPTEWERQIGIEWSLHNVDQPPTPALSCWRSLWPHWRVLTGRLAEESPERHDEATSALAILVARWAGKVEPAVVTPALTGWAEAVRARRSDAVWALASVQGCIVVLERWVAATAWKPDAMRRLALVLGTQSRTVLETEFADKLPWNLGGWQSFADNWDWLCKLDAVPEEECATFLQEGWTREVRALLPHPPERMAAMFRAARRWAARGAAQAYKGFWSDLFGIPSQRLLNGLLEALEGGAELSRIGALIDLLSSSWTNSRYLPFLDQRPRILRALTGSFAGADSVRHVECCLDALVSLPDQHEDALLEFASILLAEAPRESAGAFNALCWKLCPGDRRVVRSLLRRGASPPRWDYPGDPGEGWKALTRFPSIRTYLGMQAARARTAGRVIRLLQRLGLAVRLGETAELRVGFRQWETLAATPPTGDDSLLAAWRELCGKSSPDSKDGTSNAQERLEGEKEWLRRKRAEGTLAAAGLKRLEYLENRALDEARRSAEQHRKARTALIKALDLLQFEALEAIADGAMGKHYAALGLTPGSHTGDPDWEHALKIYASSGTNRRLLRAMLAQAEAGRREWPLDHPRNAAFLWQLSEHGGDRDRWLGPFREVHDTGGAYLQAYAETDMLKALQMGTHFSTCLSPHGCNSWSAAANATEANKRVLYVTDARGRMAGRRLVGLTLPDGPDRRPRLTPFHCYHAAPEESASPWIRILLDLLCLKIAREIGAGPVSESIESDGTAPPVALIGKWYDDGACHCDWWVSAEYVDVDSLPAQSAAPLLERVRSHIIEDESLSRSPFHWKVAPDLRCILWLGCLALPLLEEAGHPRIPPEHSKWLARWSDDKALKAWAEAGLR
;
A
#
# COMPACT_ATOMS: atom_id res chain seq x y z
N MET A 1 26.14 -5.49 -25.62
CA MET A 1 27.23 -4.70 -24.99
C MET A 1 28.61 -5.25 -25.34
N ARG A 2 29.07 -6.40 -24.82
CA ARG A 2 30.41 -6.96 -25.16
C ARG A 2 30.66 -7.13 -26.68
N ARG A 3 29.67 -7.62 -27.44
CA ARG A 3 29.73 -7.72 -28.91
C ARG A 3 29.87 -6.35 -29.61
N SER A 4 29.11 -5.36 -29.15
CA SER A 4 29.14 -3.99 -29.68
C SER A 4 30.46 -3.28 -29.35
N LEU A 5 31.04 -3.53 -28.18
CA LEU A 5 32.33 -2.95 -27.78
C LEU A 5 33.46 -3.49 -28.67
N ARG A 6 33.42 -4.79 -28.99
CA ARG A 6 34.39 -5.45 -29.87
C ARG A 6 34.30 -4.99 -31.33
N SER A 7 33.10 -4.72 -31.84
CA SER A 7 32.94 -4.22 -33.21
C SER A 7 33.36 -2.76 -33.36
N VAL A 8 33.30 -1.97 -32.29
CA VAL A 8 33.64 -0.53 -32.33
C VAL A 8 35.13 -0.28 -32.11
N THR A 9 35.76 -1.01 -31.20
CA THR A 9 37.16 -0.76 -30.80
C THR A 9 38.16 -1.72 -31.43
N GLY A 10 37.69 -2.82 -32.02
CA GLY A 10 38.55 -3.94 -32.44
C GLY A 10 39.12 -4.76 -31.29
N GLN A 11 38.93 -4.34 -30.04
CA GLN A 11 39.46 -4.97 -28.83
C GLN A 11 38.36 -5.75 -28.10
N SER A 12 38.72 -6.86 -27.45
CA SER A 12 37.84 -7.50 -26.48
C SER A 12 37.54 -6.57 -25.30
N ALA A 13 36.43 -6.84 -24.58
CA ALA A 13 36.06 -6.02 -23.43
C ALA A 13 37.13 -6.07 -22.32
N GLU A 14 37.81 -7.21 -22.19
CA GLU A 14 38.92 -7.42 -21.27
C GLU A 14 40.17 -6.62 -21.69
N GLU A 15 40.52 -6.58 -22.98
CA GLU A 15 41.65 -5.75 -23.49
C GLU A 15 41.38 -4.25 -23.34
N TRP A 16 40.16 -3.82 -23.61
CA TRP A 16 39.77 -2.42 -23.48
C TRP A 16 39.78 -1.96 -22.01
N LEU A 17 39.28 -2.81 -21.10
CA LEU A 17 39.34 -2.54 -19.66
C LEU A 17 40.79 -2.57 -19.14
N GLY A 18 41.64 -3.45 -19.66
CA GLY A 18 43.08 -3.48 -19.35
C GLY A 18 43.77 -2.18 -19.73
N GLY A 19 43.59 -1.70 -20.97
CA GLY A 19 44.18 -0.44 -21.43
C GLY A 19 43.65 0.80 -20.69
N ALA A 20 42.37 0.80 -20.29
CA ALA A 20 41.82 1.84 -19.42
C ALA A 20 42.48 1.84 -18.04
N TRP A 21 42.83 0.66 -17.52
CA TRP A 21 43.49 0.51 -16.23
C TRP A 21 44.97 0.90 -16.27
N ASP A 22 45.67 0.58 -17.35
CA ASP A 22 47.04 1.02 -17.58
C ASP A 22 47.15 2.55 -17.70
N ASN A 23 46.16 3.20 -18.35
CA ASN A 23 46.09 4.66 -18.41
C ASN A 23 45.85 5.30 -17.04
N ILE A 24 44.96 4.72 -16.22
CA ILE A 24 44.74 5.23 -14.86
C ILE A 24 45.98 5.03 -13.98
N ALA A 25 46.71 3.92 -14.14
CA ALA A 25 47.98 3.67 -13.46
C ALA A 25 49.11 4.59 -13.96
N ALA A 26 49.11 5.01 -15.23
CA ALA A 26 50.06 5.99 -15.77
C ALA A 26 49.80 7.40 -15.20
N THR A 27 48.54 7.85 -15.18
CA THR A 27 48.13 9.13 -14.57
C THR A 27 48.44 9.16 -13.08
N ARG A 28 48.26 8.05 -12.38
CA ARG A 28 48.64 7.92 -10.96
C ARG A 28 50.15 8.12 -10.74
N ARG A 29 51.00 7.55 -11.61
CA ARG A 29 52.46 7.72 -11.54
C ARG A 29 52.92 9.15 -11.84
N GLU A 30 52.22 9.87 -12.72
CA GLU A 30 52.45 11.30 -12.95
C GLU A 30 52.10 12.16 -11.72
N ILE A 31 51.04 11.81 -11.00
CA ILE A 31 50.59 12.51 -9.78
C ILE A 31 51.50 12.19 -8.58
N GLU A 32 52.01 10.96 -8.49
CA GLU A 32 52.88 10.50 -7.40
C GLU A 32 54.36 10.87 -7.60
N SER A 33 54.75 11.45 -8.75
CA SER A 33 56.11 11.95 -8.99
C SER A 33 56.40 13.19 -8.13
N PRO A 34 57.36 13.15 -7.19
CA PRO A 34 57.63 14.28 -6.32
C PRO A 34 58.32 15.42 -7.09
N GLY A 35 57.62 16.53 -7.27
CA GLY A 35 58.22 17.79 -7.70
C GLY A 35 59.16 18.34 -6.60
N PRO A 36 60.29 18.96 -6.96
CA PRO A 36 61.25 19.46 -5.99
C PRO A 36 60.77 20.79 -5.41
N SER A 37 60.22 20.76 -4.19
CA SER A 37 60.29 21.78 -3.13
C SER A 37 58.97 21.92 -2.36
N ALA A 38 58.87 21.20 -1.24
CA ALA A 38 58.14 21.64 -0.04
C ALA A 38 58.51 20.68 1.09
N ALA A 39 59.56 21.02 1.82
CA ALA A 39 59.87 20.35 3.09
C ALA A 39 58.86 20.83 4.14
N GLY A 40 58.17 19.88 4.79
CA GLY A 40 57.40 20.13 6.00
C GLY A 40 55.88 20.03 5.87
N ALA A 41 55.36 18.84 5.55
CA ALA A 41 54.01 18.45 5.95
C ALA A 41 53.95 16.92 6.10
N THR A 42 53.63 16.45 7.31
CA THR A 42 53.26 15.06 7.58
C THR A 42 51.94 14.75 6.88
N PHE A 43 51.96 13.80 5.93
CA PHE A 43 50.76 13.24 5.29
C PHE A 43 49.99 12.33 6.27
N PRO A 44 48.66 12.47 6.43
CA PRO A 44 47.86 11.44 7.10
C PRO A 44 47.52 10.29 6.14
N THR A 45 47.60 9.08 6.66
CA THR A 45 47.25 7.78 6.08
C THR A 45 45.74 7.59 5.82
N GLU A 46 45.08 8.57 5.20
CA GLU A 46 43.62 8.55 4.93
C GLU A 46 43.29 8.35 3.43
N TRP A 47 44.29 8.37 2.55
CA TRP A 47 44.04 8.28 1.10
C TRP A 47 43.70 6.86 0.61
N GLU A 48 44.20 5.82 1.28
CA GLU A 48 43.93 4.42 0.92
C GLU A 48 42.52 3.94 1.30
N ARG A 49 41.76 4.67 2.13
CA ARG A 49 40.35 4.35 2.44
C ARG A 49 39.36 4.86 1.39
N GLN A 50 39.72 5.82 0.54
CA GLN A 50 38.77 6.47 -0.38
C GLN A 50 38.64 5.82 -1.76
N ILE A 51 39.46 4.84 -2.12
CA ILE A 51 39.35 4.12 -3.41
C ILE A 51 38.52 2.83 -3.29
N GLY A 52 37.65 2.77 -2.27
CA GLY A 52 36.60 1.75 -2.15
C GLY A 52 35.22 2.40 -2.11
N ILE A 53 34.82 3.14 -3.16
CA ILE A 53 33.54 3.87 -3.17
C ILE A 53 32.64 3.39 -4.32
N GLU A 54 31.64 2.60 -3.92
CA GLU A 54 30.28 2.71 -4.44
C GLU A 54 29.83 4.17 -4.37
N TRP A 55 29.38 4.73 -5.48
CA TRP A 55 28.99 6.13 -5.60
C TRP A 55 27.87 6.53 -4.63
N SER A 56 28.22 7.14 -3.49
CA SER A 56 27.30 7.91 -2.65
C SER A 56 27.74 9.37 -2.62
N LEU A 57 27.04 10.22 -3.38
CA LEU A 57 27.27 11.67 -3.49
C LEU A 57 26.60 12.43 -2.34
N HIS A 58 27.17 12.40 -1.13
CA HIS A 58 26.82 13.34 -0.03
C HIS A 58 28.12 13.90 0.58
N ASN A 59 28.63 14.97 -0.02
CA ASN A 59 29.43 15.99 0.67
C ASN A 59 29.40 17.26 -0.18
N VAL A 60 28.73 18.28 0.34
CA VAL A 60 28.73 19.64 -0.19
C VAL A 60 29.83 20.34 0.60
N ASP A 61 30.94 20.70 -0.06
CA ASP A 61 31.88 21.79 0.33
C ASP A 61 33.26 21.72 -0.36
N GLN A 62 33.45 20.90 -1.41
CA GLN A 62 34.63 21.03 -2.28
C GLN A 62 34.29 21.04 -3.79
N PRO A 63 34.97 21.87 -4.61
CA PRO A 63 34.72 21.94 -6.05
C PRO A 63 35.19 20.66 -6.77
N PRO A 64 34.39 20.08 -7.68
CA PRO A 64 34.71 18.81 -8.33
C PRO A 64 35.59 19.02 -9.57
N THR A 65 36.89 19.15 -9.39
CA THR A 65 37.86 19.24 -10.51
C THR A 65 38.05 17.92 -11.30
N PRO A 66 38.01 16.70 -10.70
CA PRO A 66 38.28 15.47 -11.45
C PRO A 66 37.18 15.09 -12.45
N ALA A 67 35.90 15.37 -12.13
CA ALA A 67 34.76 14.98 -12.95
C ALA A 67 34.71 15.66 -14.33
N LEU A 68 35.23 16.90 -14.42
CA LEU A 68 35.29 17.70 -15.64
C LEU A 68 36.28 17.15 -16.67
N SER A 69 37.39 16.58 -16.22
CA SER A 69 38.40 15.97 -17.11
C SER A 69 37.85 14.70 -17.76
N CYS A 70 37.21 13.83 -16.97
CA CYS A 70 36.63 12.58 -17.43
C CYS A 70 35.48 12.80 -18.43
N TRP A 71 34.66 13.84 -18.20
CA TRP A 71 33.57 14.19 -19.11
C TRP A 71 34.04 14.78 -20.44
N ARG A 72 35.09 15.61 -20.45
CA ARG A 72 35.70 16.13 -21.68
C ARG A 72 36.26 15.02 -22.56
N SER A 73 36.80 13.96 -21.96
CA SER A 73 37.32 12.79 -22.68
C SER A 73 36.22 11.88 -23.24
N LEU A 74 35.08 11.77 -22.55
CA LEU A 74 33.98 10.88 -22.96
C LEU A 74 33.03 11.49 -24.00
N TRP A 75 32.93 12.82 -24.07
CA TRP A 75 31.98 13.52 -24.93
C TRP A 75 32.12 13.24 -26.43
N PRO A 76 33.32 13.19 -27.03
CA PRO A 76 33.47 12.89 -28.45
C PRO A 76 32.98 11.47 -28.81
N HIS A 77 33.22 10.50 -27.93
CA HIS A 77 32.79 9.12 -28.12
C HIS A 77 31.28 8.96 -28.00
N TRP A 78 30.67 9.67 -27.05
CA TRP A 78 29.21 9.67 -26.89
C TRP A 78 28.49 10.26 -28.11
N ARG A 79 29.02 11.36 -28.66
CA ARG A 79 28.46 12.02 -29.86
C ARG A 79 28.46 11.11 -31.10
N VAL A 80 29.50 10.28 -31.26
CA VAL A 80 29.56 9.26 -32.33
C VAL A 80 28.54 8.15 -32.08
N LEU A 81 28.36 7.74 -30.83
CA LEU A 81 27.44 6.67 -30.43
C LEU A 81 25.98 7.06 -30.65
N THR A 82 25.60 8.29 -30.27
CA THR A 82 24.24 8.81 -30.50
C THR A 82 23.98 9.09 -31.98
N GLY A 83 24.98 9.57 -32.73
CA GLY A 83 24.85 9.75 -34.18
C GLY A 83 24.52 8.46 -34.92
N ARG A 84 25.18 7.34 -34.58
CA ARG A 84 24.88 6.03 -35.18
C ARG A 84 23.58 5.40 -34.67
N LEU A 85 23.24 5.59 -33.39
CA LEU A 85 21.93 5.18 -32.85
C LEU A 85 20.78 5.90 -33.56
N ALA A 86 20.96 7.16 -33.96
CA ALA A 86 19.97 7.90 -34.75
C ALA A 86 19.79 7.30 -36.16
N GLU A 87 20.86 6.78 -36.76
CA GLU A 87 20.83 6.14 -38.08
C GLU A 87 20.23 4.72 -38.02
N GLU A 88 20.49 3.97 -36.95
CA GLU A 88 20.08 2.56 -36.82
C GLU A 88 18.71 2.37 -36.15
N SER A 89 18.31 3.24 -35.22
CA SER A 89 17.05 3.11 -34.47
C SER A 89 16.61 4.45 -33.85
N PRO A 90 15.78 5.25 -34.56
CA PRO A 90 15.35 6.57 -34.12
C PRO A 90 14.66 6.58 -32.75
N GLU A 91 13.87 5.55 -32.42
CA GLU A 91 13.18 5.43 -31.13
C GLU A 91 14.16 5.28 -29.94
N ARG A 92 15.25 4.52 -30.12
CA ARG A 92 16.29 4.36 -29.08
C ARG A 92 17.19 5.59 -28.96
N HIS A 93 17.34 6.34 -30.04
CA HIS A 93 18.01 7.64 -30.01
C HIS A 93 17.24 8.64 -29.14
N ASP A 94 15.91 8.66 -29.25
CA ASP A 94 15.07 9.59 -28.48
C ASP A 94 15.04 9.23 -26.98
N GLU A 95 15.04 7.94 -26.64
CA GLU A 95 15.21 7.47 -25.24
C GLU A 95 16.57 7.86 -24.66
N ALA A 96 17.66 7.64 -25.42
CA ALA A 96 19.02 7.98 -24.99
C ALA A 96 19.21 9.51 -24.84
N THR A 97 18.59 10.29 -25.73
CA THR A 97 18.63 11.75 -25.69
C THR A 97 17.82 12.31 -24.51
N SER A 98 16.68 11.68 -24.20
CA SER A 98 15.85 12.04 -23.04
C SER A 98 16.55 11.74 -21.71
N ALA A 99 17.22 10.59 -21.61
CA ALA A 99 18.02 10.25 -20.42
C ALA A 99 19.17 11.24 -20.19
N LEU A 100 19.82 11.69 -21.27
CA LEU A 100 20.89 12.69 -21.22
C LEU A 100 20.35 14.08 -20.79
N ALA A 101 19.20 14.49 -21.31
CA ALA A 101 18.56 15.76 -20.93
C ALA A 101 18.21 15.80 -19.43
N ILE A 102 17.72 14.68 -18.88
CA ILE A 102 17.43 14.55 -17.43
C ILE A 102 18.71 14.63 -16.59
N LEU A 103 19.81 14.02 -17.06
CA LEU A 103 21.12 14.06 -16.40
C LEU A 103 21.73 15.46 -16.41
N VAL A 104 21.67 16.15 -17.55
CA VAL A 104 22.16 17.53 -17.72
C VAL A 104 21.33 18.51 -16.88
N ALA A 105 20.00 18.35 -16.84
CA ALA A 105 19.12 19.19 -16.02
C ALA A 105 19.40 19.02 -14.51
N ARG A 106 19.64 17.78 -14.05
CA ARG A 106 20.06 17.50 -12.66
C ARG A 106 21.43 18.08 -12.33
N TRP A 107 22.33 18.16 -13.31
CA TRP A 107 23.67 18.71 -13.14
C TRP A 107 23.70 20.24 -13.17
N ALA A 108 22.89 20.87 -14.04
CA ALA A 108 22.77 22.33 -14.17
C ALA A 108 22.22 23.01 -12.90
N GLY A 109 21.46 22.28 -12.06
CA GLY A 109 21.02 22.77 -10.76
C GLY A 109 22.13 22.90 -9.70
N LYS A 110 23.39 22.55 -10.02
CA LYS A 110 24.51 22.50 -9.06
C LYS A 110 25.81 23.16 -9.53
N VAL A 111 25.83 23.93 -10.62
CA VAL A 111 27.05 24.57 -11.18
C VAL A 111 26.77 26.01 -11.65
N GLU A 112 27.78 26.88 -11.61
CA GLU A 112 27.67 28.28 -12.04
C GLU A 112 27.29 28.45 -13.54
N PRO A 113 26.42 29.43 -13.87
CA PRO A 113 25.80 29.55 -15.20
C PRO A 113 26.76 29.75 -16.38
N ALA A 114 27.89 30.44 -16.16
CA ALA A 114 28.83 30.80 -17.23
C ALA A 114 29.45 29.60 -17.97
N VAL A 115 29.40 28.41 -17.35
CA VAL A 115 29.94 27.15 -17.91
C VAL A 115 28.88 26.36 -18.69
N VAL A 116 27.60 26.52 -18.35
CA VAL A 116 26.49 25.68 -18.87
C VAL A 116 25.83 26.30 -20.10
N THR A 117 25.81 27.64 -20.20
CA THR A 117 25.11 28.36 -21.27
C THR A 117 25.56 28.00 -22.68
N PRO A 118 26.86 27.89 -23.02
CA PRO A 118 27.29 27.60 -24.39
C PRO A 118 26.87 26.20 -24.88
N ALA A 119 26.82 25.21 -23.98
CA ALA A 119 26.45 23.83 -24.30
C ALA A 119 24.93 23.70 -24.58
N LEU A 120 24.11 24.42 -23.81
CA LEU A 120 22.66 24.45 -24.02
C LEU A 120 22.27 25.23 -25.28
N THR A 121 22.98 26.31 -25.61
CA THR A 121 22.74 27.08 -26.84
C THR A 121 23.04 26.23 -28.09
N GLY A 122 24.16 25.52 -28.13
CA GLY A 122 24.50 24.63 -29.26
C GLY A 122 23.55 23.44 -29.41
N TRP A 123 22.99 22.94 -28.31
CA TRP A 123 21.96 21.88 -28.34
C TRP A 123 20.61 22.40 -28.85
N ALA A 124 20.17 23.58 -28.39
CA ALA A 124 18.92 24.20 -28.83
C ALA A 124 18.93 24.53 -30.33
N GLU A 125 20.06 24.98 -30.88
CA GLU A 125 20.22 25.25 -32.32
C GLU A 125 20.15 23.97 -33.16
N ALA A 126 20.73 22.86 -32.68
CA ALA A 126 20.68 21.56 -33.35
C ALA A 126 19.26 20.96 -33.38
N VAL A 127 18.47 21.16 -32.33
CA VAL A 127 17.06 20.73 -32.25
C VAL A 127 16.16 21.60 -33.15
N ARG A 128 16.39 22.93 -33.17
CA ARG A 128 15.64 23.87 -34.01
C ARG A 128 15.77 23.57 -35.51
N ALA A 129 16.92 23.05 -35.93
CA ALA A 129 17.19 22.71 -37.32
C ALA A 129 16.44 21.46 -37.84
N ARG A 130 15.81 20.65 -36.98
CA ARG A 130 15.27 19.33 -37.38
C ARG A 130 13.80 19.04 -37.07
N ARG A 131 12.99 20.07 -36.73
CA ARG A 131 11.51 19.98 -36.57
C ARG A 131 11.01 18.67 -35.92
N SER A 132 11.54 18.29 -34.75
CA SER A 132 10.98 17.16 -33.99
C SER A 132 10.15 17.64 -32.81
N ASP A 133 9.05 16.94 -32.54
CA ASP A 133 8.01 17.27 -31.54
C ASP A 133 8.48 17.14 -30.07
N ALA A 134 9.76 16.78 -29.86
CA ALA A 134 10.35 16.51 -28.55
C ALA A 134 10.43 17.76 -27.63
N VAL A 135 10.36 18.97 -28.17
CA VAL A 135 10.34 20.21 -27.37
C VAL A 135 9.04 20.35 -26.57
N TRP A 136 7.94 19.74 -27.00
CA TRP A 136 6.63 19.88 -26.37
C TRP A 136 6.39 18.91 -25.20
N ALA A 137 7.15 17.81 -25.12
CA ALA A 137 7.06 16.85 -24.02
C ALA A 137 7.63 17.37 -22.68
N LEU A 138 8.37 18.48 -22.70
CA LEU A 138 8.98 19.10 -21.51
C LEU A 138 8.06 20.07 -20.75
N ALA A 139 6.89 20.42 -21.30
CA ALA A 139 6.02 21.44 -20.71
C ALA A 139 5.16 20.95 -19.51
N SER A 140 5.24 19.68 -19.12
CA SER A 140 4.38 19.07 -18.09
C SER A 140 5.05 18.79 -16.75
N VAL A 141 6.27 19.30 -16.50
CA VAL A 141 6.98 19.09 -15.22
C VAL A 141 7.22 20.42 -14.51
N GLN A 142 6.81 20.48 -13.24
CA GLN A 142 6.83 21.63 -12.33
C GLN A 142 8.20 22.32 -12.15
N GLY A 143 9.30 21.73 -12.65
CA GLY A 143 10.64 22.32 -12.65
C GLY A 143 10.92 23.34 -13.75
N CYS A 144 10.04 23.51 -14.74
CA CYS A 144 10.28 24.42 -15.87
C CYS A 144 9.90 25.88 -15.59
N ILE A 145 9.19 26.18 -14.50
CA ILE A 145 8.74 27.56 -14.19
C ILE A 145 9.93 28.50 -13.95
N VAL A 146 10.95 28.06 -13.20
CA VAL A 146 12.16 28.87 -12.93
C VAL A 146 13.01 29.10 -14.20
N VAL A 147 12.98 28.15 -15.14
CA VAL A 147 13.66 28.26 -16.43
C VAL A 147 12.87 29.18 -17.38
N LEU A 148 11.55 29.07 -17.41
CA LEU A 148 10.66 29.94 -18.19
C LEU A 148 10.67 31.39 -17.68
N GLU A 149 10.63 31.61 -16.36
CA GLU A 149 10.72 32.93 -15.72
C GLU A 149 11.97 33.70 -16.15
N ARG A 150 13.13 33.03 -16.18
CA ARG A 150 14.42 33.67 -16.51
C ARG A 150 14.69 33.74 -18.01
N TRP A 151 14.05 32.89 -18.81
CA TRP A 151 14.14 32.90 -20.27
C TRP A 151 13.19 33.94 -20.91
N VAL A 152 12.01 34.16 -20.32
CA VAL A 152 11.07 35.23 -20.68
C VAL A 152 11.66 36.62 -20.38
N ALA A 153 12.44 36.75 -19.31
CA ALA A 153 13.14 38.01 -18.98
C ALA A 153 14.26 38.38 -19.97
N ALA A 154 14.74 37.43 -20.79
CA ALA A 154 15.94 37.58 -21.63
C ALA A 154 15.66 37.83 -23.13
N THR A 155 14.41 37.81 -23.60
CA THR A 155 14.10 37.94 -25.04
C THR A 155 12.91 38.87 -25.34
N ALA A 156 13.04 39.72 -26.36
CA ALA A 156 11.98 40.63 -26.81
C ALA A 156 11.07 39.95 -27.86
N TRP A 157 9.80 39.72 -27.53
CA TRP A 157 8.84 39.01 -28.40
C TRP A 157 7.87 39.97 -29.12
N LYS A 158 7.38 39.54 -30.30
CA LYS A 158 6.31 40.21 -31.05
C LYS A 158 4.92 39.86 -30.47
N PRO A 159 3.94 40.80 -30.50
CA PRO A 159 2.63 40.65 -29.84
C PRO A 159 1.83 39.39 -30.23
N ASP A 160 1.95 38.93 -31.47
CA ASP A 160 1.20 37.77 -31.97
C ASP A 160 1.62 36.43 -31.34
N ALA A 161 2.89 36.31 -30.95
CA ALA A 161 3.39 35.08 -30.32
C ALA A 161 2.95 34.96 -28.86
N MET A 162 2.82 36.10 -28.16
CA MET A 162 2.26 36.15 -26.80
C MET A 162 0.76 35.84 -26.79
N ARG A 163 0.01 36.27 -27.83
CA ARG A 163 -1.42 35.93 -27.98
C ARG A 163 -1.65 34.43 -28.18
N ARG A 164 -0.78 33.77 -28.95
CA ARG A 164 -0.83 32.31 -29.14
C ARG A 164 -0.44 31.53 -27.87
N LEU A 165 0.54 32.03 -27.11
CA LEU A 165 0.96 31.40 -25.86
C LEU A 165 -0.15 31.46 -24.78
N ALA A 166 -0.85 32.60 -24.68
CA ALA A 166 -1.99 32.76 -23.77
C ALA A 166 -3.19 31.87 -24.13
N LEU A 167 -3.31 31.47 -25.40
CA LEU A 167 -4.33 30.54 -25.90
C LEU A 167 -4.05 29.08 -25.50
N VAL A 168 -2.79 28.72 -25.22
CA VAL A 168 -2.35 27.34 -24.92
C VAL A 168 -2.26 27.09 -23.40
N LEU A 169 -1.99 28.12 -22.61
CA LEU A 169 -1.88 28.02 -21.16
C LEU A 169 -3.28 28.11 -20.52
N GLY A 170 -3.79 26.97 -20.05
CA GLY A 170 -5.10 26.88 -19.39
C GLY A 170 -5.28 27.80 -18.17
N THR A 171 -6.49 27.80 -17.60
CA THR A 171 -7.00 28.80 -16.64
C THR A 171 -6.10 29.08 -15.42
N GLN A 172 -5.45 28.09 -14.81
CA GLN A 172 -4.58 28.32 -13.65
C GLN A 172 -3.30 29.11 -13.99
N SER A 173 -2.74 28.91 -15.17
CA SER A 173 -1.54 29.62 -15.64
C SER A 173 -1.87 31.05 -16.08
N ARG A 174 -3.10 31.28 -16.56
CA ARG A 174 -3.62 32.61 -16.89
C ARG A 174 -3.77 33.49 -15.65
N THR A 175 -4.24 32.92 -14.53
CA THR A 175 -4.33 33.66 -13.26
C THR A 175 -2.96 34.08 -12.75
N VAL A 176 -1.93 33.24 -12.86
CA VAL A 176 -0.55 33.62 -12.45
C VAL A 176 -0.01 34.76 -13.32
N LEU A 177 -0.26 34.73 -14.64
CA LEU A 177 0.14 35.82 -15.54
C LEU A 177 -0.63 37.12 -15.27
N GLU A 178 -1.91 37.03 -14.95
CA GLU A 178 -2.76 38.19 -14.64
C GLU A 178 -2.47 38.79 -13.26
N THR A 179 -2.01 37.99 -12.29
CA THR A 179 -1.79 38.46 -10.90
C THR A 179 -0.37 38.94 -10.66
N GLU A 180 0.65 38.32 -11.26
CA GLU A 180 2.05 38.67 -11.01
C GLU A 180 2.69 39.60 -12.06
N PHE A 181 2.09 39.72 -13.26
CA PHE A 181 2.66 40.50 -14.37
C PHE A 181 1.73 41.59 -14.91
N ALA A 182 0.66 41.94 -14.18
CA ALA A 182 -0.31 42.97 -14.56
C ALA A 182 0.34 44.30 -14.98
N ASP A 183 1.40 44.68 -14.28
CA ASP A 183 2.07 45.98 -14.46
C ASP A 183 3.06 46.02 -15.63
N LYS A 184 3.35 44.85 -16.22
CA LYS A 184 4.37 44.67 -17.29
C LYS A 184 3.76 44.33 -18.65
N LEU A 185 2.44 44.21 -18.74
CA LEU A 185 1.72 43.94 -19.99
C LEU A 185 1.19 45.26 -20.58
N PRO A 186 1.52 45.60 -21.85
CA PRO A 186 1.19 46.91 -22.42
C PRO A 186 -0.29 47.10 -22.83
N TRP A 187 -1.22 46.24 -22.40
CA TRP A 187 -2.66 46.39 -22.67
C TRP A 187 -3.55 45.68 -21.64
N ASN A 188 -4.71 46.29 -21.39
CA ASN A 188 -5.76 45.79 -20.51
C ASN A 188 -6.69 44.81 -21.27
N LEU A 189 -6.84 43.57 -20.81
CA LEU A 189 -7.64 42.53 -21.46
C LEU A 189 -9.18 42.73 -21.31
N GLY A 190 -9.63 43.78 -20.64
CA GLY A 190 -11.04 44.05 -20.34
C GLY A 190 -11.93 44.60 -21.47
N GLY A 191 -11.44 44.76 -22.70
CA GLY A 191 -12.19 45.39 -23.80
C GLY A 191 -12.51 44.45 -24.96
N TRP A 192 -13.57 43.63 -24.85
CA TRP A 192 -14.14 42.87 -25.98
C TRP A 192 -15.63 43.24 -26.09
N GLN A 193 -15.96 44.19 -26.98
CA GLN A 193 -17.34 44.57 -27.28
C GLN A 193 -17.79 43.87 -28.57
N SER A 194 -18.84 43.04 -28.44
CA SER A 194 -19.68 42.42 -29.49
C SER A 194 -19.09 41.23 -30.33
N PHE A 195 -19.82 40.11 -30.34
CA PHE A 195 -19.54 38.90 -31.16
C PHE A 195 -19.91 39.11 -32.64
N ALA A 196 -20.85 40.01 -32.92
CA ALA A 196 -21.34 40.28 -34.26
C ALA A 196 -20.24 40.88 -35.16
N ASP A 197 -19.36 41.70 -34.60
CA ASP A 197 -18.25 42.32 -35.35
C ASP A 197 -17.11 41.33 -35.66
N ASN A 198 -16.99 40.26 -34.87
CA ASN A 198 -15.98 39.22 -35.05
C ASN A 198 -16.44 38.11 -36.02
N TRP A 199 -17.75 37.88 -36.13
CA TRP A 199 -18.33 36.90 -37.05
C TRP A 199 -18.08 37.25 -38.51
N ASP A 200 -18.18 38.54 -38.86
CA ASP A 200 -17.97 39.03 -40.23
C ASP A 200 -16.48 39.07 -40.64
N TRP A 201 -15.56 39.00 -39.66
CA TRP A 201 -14.12 38.84 -39.87
C TRP A 201 -13.72 37.36 -40.00
N LEU A 202 -14.26 36.47 -39.16
CA LEU A 202 -14.00 35.03 -39.21
C LEU A 202 -14.54 34.37 -40.49
N CYS A 203 -15.67 34.83 -41.02
CA CYS A 203 -16.22 34.33 -42.29
C CYS A 203 -15.38 34.70 -43.53
N LYS A 204 -14.39 35.60 -43.41
CA LYS A 204 -13.54 36.07 -44.52
C LYS A 204 -12.15 35.41 -44.55
N LEU A 205 -11.85 34.50 -43.62
CA LEU A 205 -10.57 33.78 -43.55
C LEU A 205 -10.73 32.35 -44.05
N ASP A 206 -10.35 32.10 -45.31
CA ASP A 206 -10.36 30.77 -45.95
C ASP A 206 -9.30 29.77 -45.40
N ALA A 207 -8.63 30.07 -44.28
CA ALA A 207 -7.45 29.31 -43.83
C ALA A 207 -7.32 29.16 -42.31
N VAL A 208 -8.42 28.86 -41.60
CA VAL A 208 -8.36 28.44 -40.19
C VAL A 208 -8.76 26.96 -40.06
N PRO A 209 -7.94 26.09 -39.43
CA PRO A 209 -8.28 24.69 -39.20
C PRO A 209 -9.57 24.51 -38.38
N GLU A 210 -10.39 23.52 -38.74
CA GLU A 210 -11.72 23.25 -38.15
C GLU A 210 -11.73 23.12 -36.61
N GLU A 211 -10.62 22.68 -36.01
CA GLU A 211 -10.48 22.49 -34.55
C GLU A 211 -10.39 23.82 -33.77
N GLU A 212 -9.87 24.88 -34.40
CA GLU A 212 -9.75 26.21 -33.76
C GLU A 212 -11.10 26.95 -33.76
N CYS A 213 -11.93 26.77 -34.79
CA CYS A 213 -13.30 27.30 -34.83
C CYS A 213 -14.22 26.62 -33.80
N ALA A 214 -14.03 25.32 -33.54
CA ALA A 214 -14.83 24.57 -32.57
C ALA A 214 -14.63 25.07 -31.14
N THR A 215 -13.41 25.45 -30.77
CA THR A 215 -13.07 25.96 -29.44
C THR A 215 -13.62 27.38 -29.23
N PHE A 216 -13.54 28.24 -30.26
CA PHE A 216 -14.08 29.60 -30.20
C PHE A 216 -15.61 29.63 -30.07
N LEU A 217 -16.32 28.72 -30.75
CA LEU A 217 -17.77 28.62 -30.68
C LEU A 217 -18.28 28.06 -29.35
N GLN A 218 -17.50 27.20 -28.67
CA GLN A 218 -17.90 26.62 -27.39
C GLN A 218 -18.03 27.67 -26.27
N GLU A 219 -17.23 28.74 -26.31
CA GLU A 219 -17.23 29.80 -25.28
C GLU A 219 -18.19 30.97 -25.59
N GLY A 220 -18.43 31.29 -26.87
CA GLY A 220 -19.38 32.35 -27.27
C GLY A 220 -20.85 31.93 -27.17
N TRP A 221 -21.14 30.66 -27.42
CA TRP A 221 -22.51 30.13 -27.57
C TRP A 221 -23.26 29.98 -26.24
N THR A 222 -22.56 29.79 -25.11
CA THR A 222 -23.17 29.59 -23.79
C THR A 222 -23.92 30.83 -23.28
N ARG A 223 -23.55 32.03 -23.76
CA ARG A 223 -24.11 33.30 -23.29
C ARG A 223 -25.42 33.67 -23.99
N GLU A 224 -25.55 33.39 -25.30
CA GLU A 224 -26.76 33.72 -26.07
C GLU A 224 -27.84 32.63 -26.08
N VAL A 225 -27.50 31.35 -25.91
CA VAL A 225 -28.53 30.28 -25.79
C VAL A 225 -29.43 30.49 -24.59
N ARG A 226 -28.93 31.10 -23.51
CA ARG A 226 -29.76 31.51 -22.37
C ARG A 226 -30.77 32.61 -22.72
N ALA A 227 -30.49 33.45 -23.72
CA ALA A 227 -31.36 34.54 -24.13
C ALA A 227 -32.50 34.10 -25.08
N LEU A 228 -32.32 32.98 -25.80
CA LEU A 228 -33.31 32.46 -26.78
C LEU A 228 -34.36 31.50 -26.19
N LEU A 229 -34.38 31.32 -24.86
CA LEU A 229 -35.21 30.37 -24.14
C LEU A 229 -36.75 30.59 -24.12
N PRO A 230 -37.36 31.72 -24.58
CA PRO A 230 -38.82 31.80 -24.58
C PRO A 230 -39.49 31.38 -25.92
N HIS A 231 -38.80 30.72 -26.85
CA HIS A 231 -39.36 30.41 -28.18
C HIS A 231 -39.93 28.98 -28.37
N PRO A 232 -40.92 28.79 -29.27
CA PRO A 232 -41.71 27.56 -29.36
C PRO A 232 -40.98 26.30 -29.88
N PRO A 233 -41.52 25.09 -29.63
CA PRO A 233 -40.88 23.77 -29.85
C PRO A 233 -40.36 23.50 -31.26
N GLU A 234 -40.92 24.17 -32.27
CA GLU A 234 -40.56 24.00 -33.67
C GLU A 234 -39.13 24.49 -33.98
N ARG A 235 -38.66 25.52 -33.26
CA ARG A 235 -37.26 25.99 -33.35
C ARG A 235 -36.28 24.99 -32.73
N MET A 236 -36.65 24.32 -31.64
CA MET A 236 -35.82 23.23 -31.07
C MET A 236 -35.74 22.03 -32.02
N ALA A 237 -36.84 21.66 -32.68
CA ALA A 237 -36.85 20.56 -33.65
C ALA A 237 -35.97 20.86 -34.88
N ALA A 238 -35.93 22.12 -35.35
CA ALA A 238 -35.01 22.55 -36.40
C ALA A 238 -33.53 22.45 -35.95
N MET A 239 -33.26 22.79 -34.70
CA MET A 239 -31.92 22.68 -34.07
C MET A 239 -31.44 21.23 -33.99
N PHE A 240 -32.30 20.29 -33.57
CA PHE A 240 -31.98 18.85 -33.55
C PHE A 240 -31.67 18.29 -34.94
N ARG A 241 -32.36 18.76 -35.98
CA ARG A 241 -32.09 18.37 -37.37
C ARG A 241 -30.78 18.94 -37.93
N ALA A 242 -30.31 20.08 -37.42
CA ALA A 242 -29.01 20.65 -37.78
C ALA A 242 -27.86 19.89 -37.09
N ALA A 243 -27.96 19.63 -35.78
CA ALA A 243 -26.96 18.88 -35.01
C ALA A 243 -26.76 17.44 -35.54
N ARG A 244 -27.85 16.78 -35.95
CA ARG A 244 -27.79 15.43 -36.53
C ARG A 244 -27.13 15.39 -37.91
N ARG A 245 -27.25 16.46 -38.71
CA ARG A 245 -26.54 16.60 -40.00
C ARG A 245 -25.04 16.84 -39.81
N TRP A 246 -24.64 17.46 -38.70
CA TRP A 246 -23.24 17.67 -38.33
C TRP A 246 -22.55 16.39 -37.83
N ALA A 247 -23.24 15.60 -37.00
CA ALA A 247 -22.74 14.30 -36.51
C ALA A 247 -22.45 13.30 -37.64
N ALA A 248 -23.28 13.31 -38.69
CA ALA A 248 -23.11 12.47 -39.87
C ALA A 248 -21.87 12.82 -40.71
N ARG A 249 -21.20 13.96 -40.45
CA ARG A 249 -20.00 14.42 -41.16
C ARG A 249 -18.68 14.19 -40.40
N GLY A 250 -18.69 13.33 -39.36
CA GLY A 250 -17.48 12.89 -38.67
C GLY A 250 -17.07 13.73 -37.44
N ALA A 251 -17.84 14.76 -37.08
CA ALA A 251 -17.58 15.61 -35.92
C ALA A 251 -18.09 15.01 -34.59
N ALA A 252 -17.66 13.79 -34.25
CA ALA A 252 -18.14 13.05 -33.08
C ALA A 252 -17.80 13.74 -31.73
N GLN A 253 -16.67 14.46 -31.67
CA GLN A 253 -16.22 15.17 -30.46
C GLN A 253 -17.12 16.38 -30.13
N ALA A 254 -17.47 17.17 -31.15
CA ALA A 254 -18.38 18.32 -31.01
C ALA A 254 -19.82 17.88 -30.70
N TYR A 255 -20.25 16.73 -31.23
CA TYR A 255 -21.53 16.11 -30.89
C TYR A 255 -21.58 15.67 -29.41
N LYS A 256 -20.45 15.20 -28.85
CA LYS A 256 -20.32 14.83 -27.43
C LYS A 256 -20.35 16.07 -26.51
N GLY A 257 -19.70 17.17 -26.92
CA GLY A 257 -19.76 18.46 -26.23
C GLY A 257 -21.17 19.07 -26.22
N PHE A 258 -21.86 19.04 -27.36
CA PHE A 258 -23.24 19.52 -27.52
C PHE A 258 -24.20 18.93 -26.47
N TRP A 259 -24.12 17.62 -26.21
CA TRP A 259 -24.99 16.97 -25.23
C TRP A 259 -24.56 17.21 -23.78
N SER A 260 -23.25 17.29 -23.52
CA SER A 260 -22.72 17.62 -22.18
C SER A 260 -23.22 18.98 -21.69
N ASP A 261 -23.33 19.96 -22.58
CA ASP A 261 -23.75 21.33 -22.23
C ASP A 261 -25.27 21.51 -22.21
N LEU A 262 -26.02 20.77 -23.05
CA LEU A 262 -27.49 20.81 -23.07
C LEU A 262 -28.11 20.27 -21.76
N PHE A 263 -27.44 19.36 -21.05
CA PHE A 263 -27.98 18.68 -19.87
C PHE A 263 -27.60 19.29 -18.51
N GLY A 264 -27.20 20.56 -18.50
CA GLY A 264 -27.10 21.37 -17.28
C GLY A 264 -28.44 21.80 -16.63
N ILE A 265 -29.57 21.12 -16.95
CA ILE A 265 -30.94 21.38 -16.44
C ILE A 265 -31.44 20.07 -15.75
N PRO A 266 -32.23 20.10 -14.64
CA PRO A 266 -32.41 18.97 -13.74
C PRO A 266 -32.89 17.66 -14.41
N SER A 267 -31.97 16.69 -14.43
CA SER A 267 -32.03 15.36 -15.04
C SER A 267 -33.01 14.37 -14.40
N GLN A 268 -33.61 14.71 -13.26
CA GLN A 268 -34.45 13.77 -12.49
C GLN A 268 -35.76 13.41 -13.23
N ARG A 269 -36.38 14.35 -13.96
CA ARG A 269 -37.63 14.12 -14.69
C ARG A 269 -37.44 13.21 -15.90
N LEU A 270 -36.33 13.35 -16.60
CA LEU A 270 -36.01 12.53 -17.78
C LEU A 270 -35.72 11.08 -17.36
N LEU A 271 -34.97 10.88 -16.27
CA LEU A 271 -34.63 9.56 -15.74
C LEU A 271 -35.86 8.82 -15.20
N ASN A 272 -36.72 9.51 -14.44
CA ASN A 272 -37.96 8.90 -13.94
C ASN A 272 -38.87 8.46 -15.09
N GLY A 273 -39.00 9.26 -16.15
CA GLY A 273 -39.78 8.87 -17.34
C GLY A 273 -39.20 7.67 -18.10
N LEU A 274 -37.87 7.50 -18.10
CA LEU A 274 -37.20 6.33 -18.68
C LEU A 274 -37.37 5.07 -17.83
N LEU A 275 -37.27 5.19 -16.50
CA LEU A 275 -37.45 4.08 -15.56
C LEU A 275 -38.90 3.59 -15.54
N GLU A 276 -39.87 4.50 -15.53
CA GLU A 276 -41.30 4.18 -15.63
C GLU A 276 -41.62 3.48 -16.97
N ALA A 277 -40.97 3.88 -18.06
CA ALA A 277 -41.12 3.20 -19.36
C ALA A 277 -40.52 1.79 -19.38
N LEU A 278 -39.43 1.54 -18.66
CA LEU A 278 -38.80 0.21 -18.55
C LEU A 278 -39.60 -0.71 -17.63
N GLU A 279 -40.08 -0.21 -16.49
CA GLU A 279 -40.98 -0.92 -15.58
C GLU A 279 -42.34 -1.23 -16.27
N GLY A 280 -42.73 -0.44 -17.28
CA GLY A 280 -43.93 -0.63 -18.10
C GLY A 280 -43.78 -1.48 -19.37
N GLY A 281 -42.63 -2.12 -19.61
CA GLY A 281 -42.45 -3.08 -20.72
C GLY A 281 -42.17 -2.47 -22.10
N ALA A 282 -41.51 -1.31 -22.19
CA ALA A 282 -41.19 -0.68 -23.47
C ALA A 282 -40.17 -1.46 -24.34
N GLU A 283 -40.25 -1.25 -25.66
CA GLU A 283 -39.43 -1.95 -26.68
C GLU A 283 -37.91 -1.83 -26.52
N LEU A 284 -37.22 -2.92 -26.94
CA LEU A 284 -35.77 -3.17 -26.92
C LEU A 284 -34.88 -2.03 -27.45
N SER A 285 -35.37 -1.22 -28.40
CA SER A 285 -34.63 -0.08 -28.96
C SER A 285 -34.33 1.01 -27.93
N ARG A 286 -35.12 1.10 -26.85
CA ARG A 286 -34.95 2.07 -25.76
C ARG A 286 -33.94 1.62 -24.70
N ILE A 287 -33.69 0.31 -24.56
CA ILE A 287 -32.68 -0.24 -23.65
C ILE A 287 -31.27 0.05 -24.18
N GLY A 288 -31.05 -0.08 -25.49
CA GLY A 288 -29.78 0.32 -26.13
C GLY A 288 -29.46 1.81 -25.92
N ALA A 289 -30.46 2.68 -26.12
CA ALA A 289 -30.32 4.11 -25.86
C ALA A 289 -30.03 4.43 -24.39
N LEU A 290 -30.59 3.67 -23.44
CA LEU A 290 -30.29 3.82 -22.01
C LEU A 290 -28.87 3.37 -21.66
N ILE A 291 -28.38 2.28 -22.26
CA ILE A 291 -27.01 1.78 -22.06
C ILE A 291 -25.99 2.77 -22.65
N ASP A 292 -26.27 3.35 -23.82
CA ASP A 292 -25.46 4.42 -24.43
C ASP A 292 -25.50 5.71 -23.59
N LEU A 293 -26.66 6.04 -23.00
CA LEU A 293 -26.83 7.17 -22.08
C LEU A 293 -26.06 6.98 -20.77
N LEU A 294 -26.08 5.77 -20.20
CA LEU A 294 -25.39 5.46 -18.94
C LEU A 294 -23.88 5.36 -19.15
N SER A 295 -23.43 4.74 -20.24
CA SER A 295 -21.99 4.63 -20.55
C SER A 295 -21.32 5.98 -20.85
N SER A 296 -22.06 6.97 -21.38
CA SER A 296 -21.54 8.31 -21.66
C SER A 296 -21.56 9.29 -20.47
N SER A 297 -22.35 9.03 -19.42
CA SER A 297 -22.55 9.93 -18.27
C SER A 297 -21.76 9.55 -17.01
N TRP A 298 -21.16 8.36 -16.97
CA TRP A 298 -20.52 7.81 -15.75
C TRP A 298 -19.10 8.33 -15.45
N THR A 299 -18.52 9.18 -16.30
CA THR A 299 -17.15 9.71 -16.11
C THR A 299 -17.09 11.00 -15.29
N ASN A 300 -18.21 11.54 -14.79
CA ASN A 300 -18.25 12.84 -14.10
C ASN A 300 -18.77 12.69 -12.66
N SER A 301 -17.96 13.10 -11.67
CA SER A 301 -18.22 12.95 -10.24
C SER A 301 -19.44 13.74 -9.72
N ARG A 302 -19.98 14.67 -10.51
CA ARG A 302 -21.20 15.43 -10.19
C ARG A 302 -22.50 14.61 -10.18
N TYR A 303 -22.44 13.34 -10.57
CA TYR A 303 -23.60 12.44 -10.66
C TYR A 303 -23.72 11.44 -9.50
N LEU A 304 -23.10 11.71 -8.34
CA LEU A 304 -23.21 10.92 -7.10
C LEU A 304 -24.66 10.56 -6.68
N PRO A 305 -25.69 11.43 -6.83
CA PRO A 305 -27.08 11.07 -6.50
C PRO A 305 -27.68 9.95 -7.38
N PHE A 306 -27.08 9.62 -8.52
CA PHE A 306 -27.52 8.51 -9.37
C PHE A 306 -27.12 7.13 -8.81
N LEU A 307 -26.11 7.08 -7.93
CA LEU A 307 -25.63 5.82 -7.35
C LEU A 307 -26.65 5.22 -6.36
N ASP A 308 -27.46 6.06 -5.72
CA ASP A 308 -28.52 5.62 -4.80
C ASP A 308 -29.68 4.89 -5.50
N GLN A 309 -29.81 5.02 -6.83
CA GLN A 309 -30.83 4.31 -7.63
C GLN A 309 -30.30 3.02 -8.29
N ARG A 310 -29.02 2.66 -8.08
CA ARG A 310 -28.38 1.43 -8.61
C ARG A 310 -29.21 0.16 -8.37
N PRO A 311 -29.73 -0.11 -7.16
CA PRO A 311 -30.47 -1.35 -6.90
C PRO A 311 -31.78 -1.44 -7.67
N ARG A 312 -32.34 -0.29 -8.11
CA ARG A 312 -33.61 -0.19 -8.82
C ARG A 312 -33.41 -0.40 -10.32
N ILE A 313 -32.37 0.21 -10.89
CA ILE A 313 -31.92 -0.03 -12.28
C ILE A 313 -31.54 -1.50 -12.47
N LEU A 314 -30.75 -2.06 -11.55
CA LEU A 314 -30.33 -3.45 -11.62
C LEU A 314 -31.51 -4.42 -11.49
N ARG A 315 -32.50 -4.12 -10.63
CA ARG A 315 -33.73 -4.92 -10.53
C ARG A 315 -34.57 -4.89 -11.81
N ALA A 316 -34.73 -3.72 -12.41
CA ALA A 316 -35.45 -3.57 -13.68
C ALA A 316 -34.78 -4.37 -14.80
N LEU A 317 -33.44 -4.38 -14.86
CA LEU A 317 -32.68 -5.20 -15.81
C LEU A 317 -32.84 -6.70 -15.50
N THR A 318 -32.71 -7.14 -14.25
CA THR A 318 -32.84 -8.56 -13.86
C THR A 318 -34.23 -9.14 -14.13
N GLY A 319 -35.29 -8.34 -13.97
CA GLY A 319 -36.68 -8.76 -14.22
C GLY A 319 -36.97 -9.09 -15.69
N SER A 320 -36.17 -8.57 -16.62
CA SER A 320 -36.32 -8.81 -18.07
C SER A 320 -35.63 -10.09 -18.58
N PHE A 321 -34.87 -10.82 -17.74
CA PHE A 321 -34.07 -11.99 -18.18
C PHE A 321 -34.76 -13.35 -18.03
N ALA A 322 -36.07 -13.40 -17.77
CA ALA A 322 -36.83 -14.66 -17.70
C ALA A 322 -37.15 -15.21 -19.12
N GLY A 323 -36.18 -15.87 -19.76
CA GLY A 323 -36.37 -16.54 -21.06
C GLY A 323 -35.14 -17.30 -21.58
N ALA A 324 -35.33 -18.22 -22.53
CA ALA A 324 -34.27 -19.08 -23.08
C ALA A 324 -33.17 -18.30 -23.85
N ASP A 325 -33.44 -17.07 -24.29
CA ASP A 325 -32.46 -16.17 -24.93
C ASP A 325 -31.56 -15.43 -23.92
N SER A 326 -31.76 -15.63 -22.61
CA SER A 326 -31.03 -14.94 -21.54
C SER A 326 -29.52 -15.15 -21.58
N VAL A 327 -29.04 -16.34 -21.96
CA VAL A 327 -27.60 -16.65 -21.95
C VAL A 327 -26.81 -15.76 -22.92
N ARG A 328 -27.32 -15.56 -24.15
CA ARG A 328 -26.67 -14.74 -25.18
C ARG A 328 -26.73 -13.24 -24.84
N HIS A 329 -27.79 -12.81 -24.15
CA HIS A 329 -27.93 -11.43 -23.68
C HIS A 329 -27.05 -11.14 -22.46
N VAL A 330 -26.90 -12.11 -21.54
CA VAL A 330 -25.92 -12.05 -20.45
C VAL A 330 -24.51 -11.97 -21.05
N GLU A 331 -24.19 -12.74 -22.09
CA GLU A 331 -22.90 -12.63 -22.80
C GLU A 331 -22.67 -11.24 -23.41
N CYS A 332 -23.63 -10.66 -24.15
CA CYS A 332 -23.49 -9.32 -24.74
C CYS A 332 -23.38 -8.19 -23.71
N CYS A 333 -24.19 -8.22 -22.65
CA CYS A 333 -24.09 -7.24 -21.55
C CYS A 333 -22.74 -7.36 -20.85
N LEU A 334 -22.18 -8.56 -20.74
CA LEU A 334 -20.89 -8.80 -20.10
C LEU A 334 -19.70 -8.40 -20.98
N ASP A 335 -19.77 -8.57 -22.30
CA ASP A 335 -18.74 -8.08 -23.23
C ASP A 335 -18.65 -6.55 -23.21
N ALA A 336 -19.80 -5.86 -23.13
CA ALA A 336 -19.84 -4.41 -22.95
C ALA A 336 -19.27 -3.97 -21.59
N LEU A 337 -19.50 -4.75 -20.53
CA LEU A 337 -19.03 -4.47 -19.16
C LEU A 337 -17.53 -4.75 -18.96
N VAL A 338 -16.98 -5.78 -19.61
CA VAL A 338 -15.52 -6.09 -19.60
C VAL A 338 -14.70 -5.00 -20.30
N SER A 339 -15.34 -4.24 -21.18
CA SER A 339 -14.74 -3.11 -21.92
C SER A 339 -14.68 -1.80 -21.10
N LEU A 340 -15.22 -1.76 -19.88
CA LEU A 340 -15.22 -0.56 -19.04
C LEU A 340 -13.84 -0.28 -18.40
N PRO A 341 -13.43 1.00 -18.27
CA PRO A 341 -12.20 1.39 -17.57
C PRO A 341 -12.18 0.95 -16.09
N ASP A 342 -10.98 0.76 -15.53
CA ASP A 342 -10.75 0.25 -14.15
C ASP A 342 -11.46 1.02 -13.02
N GLN A 343 -11.88 2.26 -13.26
CA GLN A 343 -12.59 3.10 -12.29
C GLN A 343 -14.05 2.67 -11.98
N HIS A 344 -14.60 1.68 -12.69
CA HIS A 344 -15.96 1.17 -12.48
C HIS A 344 -16.02 -0.24 -11.83
N GLU A 345 -14.91 -0.66 -11.19
CA GLU A 345 -14.68 -1.97 -10.56
C GLU A 345 -15.77 -2.38 -9.55
N ASP A 346 -16.30 -1.43 -8.77
CA ASP A 346 -17.29 -1.72 -7.71
C ASP A 346 -18.66 -2.11 -8.28
N ALA A 347 -19.08 -1.51 -9.39
CA ALA A 347 -20.36 -1.82 -10.04
C ALA A 347 -20.33 -3.21 -10.70
N LEU A 348 -19.17 -3.61 -11.25
CA LEU A 348 -18.96 -4.94 -11.85
C LEU A 348 -19.03 -6.06 -10.80
N LEU A 349 -18.40 -5.84 -9.64
CA LEU A 349 -18.38 -6.82 -8.55
C LEU A 349 -19.76 -6.96 -7.87
N GLU A 350 -20.49 -5.86 -7.70
CA GLU A 350 -21.86 -5.84 -7.18
C GLU A 350 -22.82 -6.56 -8.13
N PHE A 351 -22.75 -6.28 -9.44
CA PHE A 351 -23.55 -6.96 -10.46
C PHE A 351 -23.26 -8.47 -10.54
N ALA A 352 -21.98 -8.86 -10.51
CA ALA A 352 -21.58 -10.26 -10.48
C ALA A 352 -22.05 -10.98 -9.21
N SER A 353 -22.10 -10.28 -8.06
CA SER A 353 -22.64 -10.83 -6.80
C SER A 353 -24.15 -11.04 -6.84
N ILE A 354 -24.89 -10.16 -7.51
CA ILE A 354 -26.33 -10.28 -7.72
C ILE A 354 -26.63 -11.45 -8.66
N LEU A 355 -25.90 -11.56 -9.78
CA LEU A 355 -26.01 -12.72 -10.69
C LEU A 355 -25.67 -14.05 -9.99
N LEU A 356 -24.69 -14.05 -9.09
CA LEU A 356 -24.30 -15.21 -8.27
C LEU A 356 -25.39 -15.69 -7.31
N ALA A 357 -26.22 -14.78 -6.81
CA ALA A 357 -27.30 -15.10 -5.89
C ALA A 357 -28.52 -15.70 -6.61
N GLU A 358 -28.73 -15.33 -7.87
CA GLU A 358 -29.96 -15.60 -8.62
C GLU A 358 -29.81 -16.66 -9.74
N ALA A 359 -28.59 -17.11 -10.07
CA ALA A 359 -28.37 -18.05 -11.17
C ALA A 359 -28.81 -19.51 -10.84
N PRO A 360 -29.51 -20.21 -11.76
CA PRO A 360 -29.85 -21.62 -11.61
C PRO A 360 -28.61 -22.53 -11.55
N ARG A 361 -28.67 -23.58 -10.71
CA ARG A 361 -27.56 -24.55 -10.52
C ARG A 361 -27.09 -25.25 -11.80
N GLU A 362 -27.93 -25.33 -12.82
CA GLU A 362 -27.67 -26.01 -14.09
C GLU A 362 -26.72 -25.21 -14.99
N SER A 363 -26.53 -23.92 -14.73
CA SER A 363 -25.65 -23.02 -15.49
C SER A 363 -24.18 -23.03 -15.02
N ALA A 364 -23.82 -23.90 -14.08
CA ALA A 364 -22.48 -23.94 -13.45
C ALA A 364 -21.32 -24.13 -14.43
N GLY A 365 -21.54 -24.83 -15.56
CA GLY A 365 -20.53 -25.03 -16.61
C GLY A 365 -20.22 -23.75 -17.41
N ALA A 366 -21.25 -23.04 -17.86
CA ALA A 366 -21.11 -21.74 -18.53
C ALA A 366 -20.57 -20.67 -17.55
N PHE A 367 -20.96 -20.75 -16.28
CA PHE A 367 -20.48 -19.91 -15.20
C PHE A 367 -18.98 -20.10 -14.90
N ASN A 368 -18.46 -21.33 -14.93
CA ASN A 368 -17.02 -21.59 -14.78
C ASN A 368 -16.21 -21.02 -15.95
N ALA A 369 -16.73 -21.13 -17.19
CA ALA A 369 -16.13 -20.46 -18.35
C ALA A 369 -16.21 -18.92 -18.25
N LEU A 370 -17.25 -18.40 -17.60
CA LEU A 370 -17.46 -16.97 -17.35
C LEU A 370 -16.51 -16.40 -16.28
N CYS A 371 -16.32 -17.09 -15.15
CA CYS A 371 -15.31 -16.72 -14.15
C CYS A 371 -13.89 -16.71 -14.74
N TRP A 372 -13.64 -17.57 -15.74
CA TRP A 372 -12.38 -17.59 -16.47
C TRP A 372 -12.20 -16.35 -17.38
N LYS A 373 -13.24 -15.92 -18.10
CA LYS A 373 -13.24 -14.70 -18.93
C LYS A 373 -13.23 -13.40 -18.12
N LEU A 374 -13.90 -13.35 -16.96
CA LEU A 374 -13.96 -12.17 -16.08
C LEU A 374 -12.72 -11.96 -15.20
N CYS A 375 -11.76 -12.89 -15.22
CA CYS A 375 -10.51 -12.79 -14.49
C CYS A 375 -9.28 -12.47 -15.37
N PRO A 376 -9.26 -11.44 -16.25
CA PRO A 376 -8.06 -11.11 -17.01
C PRO A 376 -7.03 -10.33 -16.19
N GLY A 377 -6.98 -10.51 -14.87
CA GLY A 377 -5.96 -9.89 -14.02
C GLY A 377 -5.81 -10.55 -12.66
N ASP A 378 -4.57 -10.98 -12.36
CA ASP A 378 -4.12 -11.54 -11.08
C ASP A 378 -4.54 -10.70 -9.86
N ARG A 379 -4.72 -9.38 -10.04
CA ARG A 379 -5.09 -8.44 -8.97
C ARG A 379 -6.58 -8.42 -8.63
N ARG A 380 -7.48 -8.64 -9.60
CA ARG A 380 -8.95 -8.52 -9.39
C ARG A 380 -9.48 -9.64 -8.50
N VAL A 381 -9.01 -10.87 -8.71
CA VAL A 381 -9.35 -12.03 -7.87
C VAL A 381 -8.85 -11.81 -6.45
N VAL A 382 -7.56 -11.51 -6.29
CA VAL A 382 -6.95 -11.29 -4.97
C VAL A 382 -7.65 -10.16 -4.19
N ARG A 383 -7.98 -9.03 -4.83
CA ARG A 383 -8.75 -7.94 -4.19
C ARG A 383 -10.15 -8.38 -3.79
N SER A 384 -10.87 -9.11 -4.65
CA SER A 384 -12.19 -9.65 -4.32
C SER A 384 -12.13 -10.60 -3.12
N LEU A 385 -11.09 -11.43 -3.04
CA LEU A 385 -10.86 -12.31 -1.89
C LEU A 385 -10.58 -11.53 -0.59
N LEU A 386 -9.76 -10.48 -0.67
CA LEU A 386 -9.47 -9.61 0.47
C LEU A 386 -10.71 -8.83 0.97
N ARG A 387 -11.67 -8.52 0.07
CA ARG A 387 -12.94 -7.86 0.43
C ARG A 387 -13.99 -8.83 0.99
N ARG A 388 -14.03 -10.08 0.48
CA ARG A 388 -15.04 -11.11 0.85
C ARG A 388 -14.67 -11.91 2.10
N GLY A 389 -13.38 -12.13 2.35
CA GLY A 389 -12.96 -12.53 3.68
C GLY A 389 -13.31 -11.40 4.63
N ALA A 390 -13.99 -11.68 5.75
CA ALA A 390 -13.94 -10.76 6.91
C ALA A 390 -12.49 -10.33 7.01
N SER A 391 -12.19 -9.04 6.81
CA SER A 391 -10.81 -8.56 6.64
C SER A 391 -9.98 -9.36 7.63
N PRO A 392 -9.05 -10.24 7.17
CA PRO A 392 -8.23 -10.98 8.11
C PRO A 392 -7.76 -9.92 9.09
N PRO A 393 -8.00 -10.09 10.41
CA PRO A 393 -7.73 -9.03 11.39
C PRO A 393 -6.41 -8.42 10.95
N ARG A 394 -6.41 -7.10 10.64
CA ARG A 394 -5.46 -6.36 9.76
C ARG A 394 -3.97 -6.63 10.01
N TRP A 395 -3.68 -7.45 11.00
CA TRP A 395 -2.48 -7.69 11.76
C TRP A 395 -1.87 -9.07 11.51
N ASP A 396 -2.61 -10.08 11.06
CA ASP A 396 -2.10 -11.45 11.17
C ASP A 396 -1.12 -11.86 10.08
N TYR A 397 -1.09 -11.20 8.91
CA TYR A 397 -0.28 -11.73 7.81
C TYR A 397 0.14 -10.70 6.74
N PRO A 398 1.37 -10.15 6.81
CA PRO A 398 1.85 -9.10 5.88
C PRO A 398 2.48 -9.62 4.56
N GLY A 399 2.13 -10.82 4.09
CA GLY A 399 2.56 -11.28 2.76
C GLY A 399 1.66 -10.70 1.68
N ASP A 400 2.19 -10.33 0.50
CA ASP A 400 1.36 -10.03 -0.67
C ASP A 400 0.84 -11.36 -1.27
N PRO A 401 -0.45 -11.72 -1.09
CA PRO A 401 -1.02 -12.90 -1.75
C PRO A 401 -0.89 -12.86 -3.27
N GLY A 402 -0.71 -11.67 -3.85
CA GLY A 402 -0.46 -11.48 -5.28
C GLY A 402 0.82 -12.14 -5.78
N GLU A 403 1.87 -12.26 -4.95
CA GLU A 403 3.10 -12.95 -5.37
C GLU A 403 2.94 -14.46 -5.41
N GLY A 404 2.29 -15.04 -4.39
CA GLY A 404 1.93 -16.45 -4.42
C GLY A 404 1.02 -16.75 -5.60
N TRP A 405 0.06 -15.86 -5.89
CA TRP A 405 -0.82 -16.00 -7.04
C TRP A 405 -0.06 -15.96 -8.38
N LYS A 406 0.90 -15.03 -8.55
CA LYS A 406 1.77 -14.98 -9.74
C LYS A 406 2.63 -16.22 -9.90
N ALA A 407 3.08 -16.82 -8.80
CA ALA A 407 3.86 -18.05 -8.83
C ALA A 407 3.07 -19.23 -9.43
N LEU A 408 1.74 -19.20 -9.28
CA LEU A 408 0.83 -20.19 -9.81
C LEU A 408 0.46 -19.98 -11.28
N THR A 409 0.95 -18.94 -11.97
CA THR A 409 0.62 -18.69 -13.39
C THR A 409 1.02 -19.84 -14.33
N ARG A 410 2.00 -20.65 -13.93
CA ARG A 410 2.42 -21.86 -14.67
C ARG A 410 1.60 -23.12 -14.31
N PHE A 411 0.65 -23.02 -13.38
CA PHE A 411 -0.13 -24.11 -12.81
C PHE A 411 -1.63 -23.75 -12.80
N PRO A 412 -2.27 -23.67 -14.00
CA PRO A 412 -3.63 -23.16 -14.15
C PRO A 412 -4.67 -23.99 -13.39
N SER A 413 -4.42 -25.29 -13.18
CA SER A 413 -5.32 -26.17 -12.43
C SER A 413 -5.36 -25.79 -10.95
N ILE A 414 -4.20 -25.47 -10.35
CA ILE A 414 -4.11 -25.00 -8.96
C ILE A 414 -4.79 -23.63 -8.82
N ARG A 415 -4.57 -22.70 -9.76
CA ARG A 415 -5.25 -21.38 -9.74
C ARG A 415 -6.75 -21.52 -9.78
N THR A 416 -7.28 -22.34 -10.69
CA THR A 416 -8.71 -22.62 -10.80
C THR A 416 -9.25 -23.21 -9.51
N TYR A 417 -8.58 -24.23 -8.96
CA TYR A 417 -8.96 -24.86 -7.71
C TYR A 417 -8.98 -23.87 -6.54
N LEU A 418 -7.93 -23.07 -6.36
CA LEU A 418 -7.87 -22.06 -5.29
C LEU A 418 -8.90 -20.95 -5.49
N GLY A 419 -9.19 -20.55 -6.73
CA GLY A 419 -10.29 -19.62 -7.04
C GLY A 419 -11.64 -20.16 -6.58
N MET A 420 -11.92 -21.45 -6.84
CA MET A 420 -13.12 -22.13 -6.36
C MET A 420 -13.17 -22.23 -4.82
N GLN A 421 -12.05 -22.55 -4.18
CA GLN A 421 -11.99 -22.60 -2.70
C GLN A 421 -12.20 -21.22 -2.09
N ALA A 422 -11.66 -20.18 -2.71
CA ALA A 422 -11.73 -18.83 -2.17
C ALA A 422 -13.11 -18.19 -2.36
N ALA A 423 -13.91 -18.68 -3.33
CA ALA A 423 -15.33 -18.34 -3.46
C ALA A 423 -16.19 -18.85 -2.29
N ARG A 424 -15.71 -19.85 -1.53
CA ARG A 424 -16.41 -20.36 -0.35
C ARG A 424 -15.95 -19.59 0.89
N ALA A 425 -16.88 -18.92 1.58
CA ALA A 425 -16.58 -18.03 2.72
C ALA A 425 -15.68 -18.68 3.80
N ARG A 426 -15.90 -19.96 4.10
CA ARG A 426 -15.15 -20.72 5.11
C ARG A 426 -13.68 -20.99 4.77
N THR A 427 -13.30 -20.96 3.49
CA THR A 427 -11.94 -21.29 3.01
C THR A 427 -11.19 -20.09 2.46
N ALA A 428 -11.86 -18.96 2.21
CA ALA A 428 -11.23 -17.73 1.72
C ALA A 428 -10.01 -17.31 2.56
N GLY A 429 -10.13 -17.29 3.89
CA GLY A 429 -9.03 -16.95 4.79
C GLY A 429 -7.85 -17.94 4.72
N ARG A 430 -8.11 -19.24 4.58
CA ARG A 430 -7.05 -20.25 4.38
C ARG A 430 -6.36 -20.07 3.02
N VAL A 431 -7.11 -19.78 1.96
CA VAL A 431 -6.53 -19.53 0.63
C VAL A 431 -5.60 -18.31 0.68
N ILE A 432 -6.02 -17.22 1.32
CA ILE A 432 -5.17 -16.03 1.46
C ILE A 432 -3.87 -16.38 2.18
N ARG A 433 -3.93 -17.08 3.32
CA ARG A 433 -2.73 -17.52 4.04
C ARG A 433 -1.83 -18.42 3.18
N LEU A 434 -2.40 -19.39 2.48
CA LEU A 434 -1.65 -20.25 1.56
C LEU A 434 -0.93 -19.43 0.49
N LEU A 435 -1.62 -18.48 -0.16
CA LEU A 435 -1.01 -17.61 -1.16
C LEU A 435 0.13 -16.76 -0.59
N GLN A 436 -0.01 -16.28 0.65
CA GLN A 436 1.05 -15.52 1.30
C GLN A 436 2.27 -16.40 1.61
N ARG A 437 2.07 -17.66 2.00
CA ARG A 437 3.14 -18.64 2.25
C ARG A 437 3.84 -19.06 0.96
N LEU A 438 3.08 -19.24 -0.12
CA LEU A 438 3.63 -19.45 -1.45
C LEU A 438 4.47 -18.25 -1.92
N GLY A 439 3.97 -17.02 -1.70
CA GLY A 439 4.74 -15.80 -1.98
C GLY A 439 6.04 -15.73 -1.19
N LEU A 440 6.00 -16.06 0.11
CA LEU A 440 7.19 -16.14 0.95
C LEU A 440 8.18 -17.19 0.43
N ALA A 441 7.74 -18.42 0.16
CA ALA A 441 8.61 -19.48 -0.37
C ALA A 441 9.28 -19.08 -1.70
N VAL A 442 8.57 -18.38 -2.58
CA VAL A 442 9.16 -17.84 -3.82
C VAL A 442 10.26 -16.83 -3.53
N ARG A 443 10.05 -15.89 -2.59
CA ARG A 443 11.07 -14.90 -2.20
C ARG A 443 12.28 -15.53 -1.52
N LEU A 444 12.07 -16.62 -0.81
CA LEU A 444 13.15 -17.41 -0.20
C LEU A 444 13.98 -18.19 -1.22
N GLY A 445 13.58 -18.20 -2.50
CA GLY A 445 14.28 -18.87 -3.59
C GLY A 445 13.79 -20.30 -3.85
N GLU A 446 12.78 -20.78 -3.14
CA GLU A 446 12.33 -22.18 -3.13
C GLU A 446 11.40 -22.53 -4.31
N THR A 447 11.59 -21.86 -5.44
CA THR A 447 10.75 -22.03 -6.63
C THR A 447 10.87 -23.41 -7.27
N ALA A 448 12.02 -24.08 -7.12
CA ALA A 448 12.23 -25.43 -7.64
C ALA A 448 11.36 -26.45 -6.91
N GLU A 449 11.33 -26.39 -5.57
CA GLU A 449 10.53 -27.28 -4.73
C GLU A 449 9.04 -27.10 -4.93
N LEU A 450 8.58 -25.84 -4.95
CA LEU A 450 7.19 -25.53 -5.27
C LEU A 450 6.79 -26.13 -6.61
N ARG A 451 7.64 -26.03 -7.63
CA ARG A 451 7.35 -26.60 -8.96
C ARG A 451 7.25 -28.13 -8.93
N VAL A 452 8.08 -28.83 -8.16
CA VAL A 452 8.01 -30.29 -8.03
C VAL A 452 6.69 -30.67 -7.37
N GLY A 453 6.37 -30.07 -6.21
CA GLY A 453 5.13 -30.34 -5.48
C GLY A 453 3.89 -30.00 -6.30
N PHE A 454 3.88 -28.86 -7.01
CA PHE A 454 2.74 -28.47 -7.86
C PHE A 454 2.52 -29.43 -9.04
N ARG A 455 3.59 -29.96 -9.66
CA ARG A 455 3.43 -30.99 -10.71
C ARG A 455 2.84 -32.29 -10.18
N GLN A 456 3.27 -32.72 -8.99
CA GLN A 456 2.69 -33.87 -8.31
C GLN A 456 1.21 -33.63 -8.02
N TRP A 457 0.87 -32.45 -7.48
CA TRP A 457 -0.51 -32.04 -7.24
C TRP A 457 -1.36 -32.08 -8.51
N GLU A 458 -0.89 -31.50 -9.63
CA GLU A 458 -1.65 -31.49 -10.90
C GLU A 458 -1.81 -32.90 -11.48
N THR A 459 -0.81 -33.76 -11.32
CA THR A 459 -0.87 -35.17 -11.76
C THR A 459 -1.95 -35.94 -10.99
N LEU A 460 -2.00 -35.77 -9.67
CA LEU A 460 -3.04 -36.39 -8.83
C LEU A 460 -4.42 -35.80 -9.11
N ALA A 461 -4.52 -34.49 -9.33
CA ALA A 461 -5.78 -33.81 -9.64
C ALA A 461 -6.36 -34.22 -11.00
N ALA A 462 -5.52 -34.59 -11.97
CA ALA A 462 -5.93 -35.12 -13.26
C ALA A 462 -6.40 -36.59 -13.20
N THR A 463 -6.11 -37.30 -12.11
CA THR A 463 -6.51 -38.72 -11.96
C THR A 463 -8.00 -38.80 -11.57
N PRO A 464 -8.85 -39.49 -12.36
CA PRO A 464 -10.27 -39.59 -12.05
C PRO A 464 -10.49 -40.36 -10.73
N PRO A 465 -11.45 -39.94 -9.89
CA PRO A 465 -11.80 -40.68 -8.68
C PRO A 465 -12.52 -41.98 -9.06
N THR A 466 -11.77 -43.05 -9.29
CA THR A 466 -12.26 -44.39 -9.68
C THR A 466 -12.91 -45.15 -8.53
N GLY A 467 -12.86 -44.60 -7.30
CA GLY A 467 -13.38 -45.25 -6.09
C GLY A 467 -12.35 -46.14 -5.37
N ASP A 468 -11.14 -46.26 -5.92
CA ASP A 468 -10.02 -46.94 -5.28
C ASP A 468 -9.36 -46.04 -4.21
N ASP A 469 -9.02 -46.64 -3.07
CA ASP A 469 -8.32 -45.99 -1.95
C ASP A 469 -6.91 -45.52 -2.33
N SER A 470 -6.36 -46.01 -3.45
CA SER A 470 -5.03 -45.60 -3.97
C SER A 470 -4.90 -44.08 -4.20
N LEU A 471 -5.94 -43.42 -4.73
CA LEU A 471 -5.92 -41.97 -4.95
C LEU A 471 -5.93 -41.21 -3.61
N LEU A 472 -6.71 -41.68 -2.63
CA LEU A 472 -6.71 -41.11 -1.28
C LEU A 472 -5.37 -41.30 -0.58
N ALA A 473 -4.74 -42.47 -0.74
CA ALA A 473 -3.42 -42.75 -0.21
C ALA A 473 -2.37 -41.82 -0.81
N ALA A 474 -2.38 -41.62 -2.13
CA ALA A 474 -1.46 -40.72 -2.82
C ALA A 474 -1.62 -39.25 -2.37
N TRP A 475 -2.86 -38.79 -2.19
CA TRP A 475 -3.11 -37.45 -1.64
C TRP A 475 -2.63 -37.31 -0.19
N ARG A 476 -2.80 -38.33 0.64
CA ARG A 476 -2.29 -38.34 2.03
C ARG A 476 -0.78 -38.34 2.08
N GLU A 477 -0.13 -39.13 1.23
CA GLU A 477 1.33 -39.14 1.08
C GLU A 477 1.86 -37.74 0.73
N LEU A 478 1.21 -37.06 -0.22
CA LEU A 478 1.57 -35.68 -0.58
C LEU A 478 1.34 -34.68 0.58
N CYS A 479 0.41 -34.96 1.49
CA CYS A 479 0.22 -34.20 2.72
C CYS A 479 1.22 -34.57 3.84
N GLY A 480 2.10 -35.55 3.64
CA GLY A 480 2.95 -36.13 4.69
C GLY A 480 2.17 -36.92 5.75
N LYS A 481 0.94 -37.35 5.45
CA LYS A 481 0.08 -38.12 6.35
C LYS A 481 0.20 -39.61 6.03
N SER A 482 0.24 -40.45 7.07
CA SER A 482 0.16 -41.91 6.89
C SER A 482 -1.19 -42.31 6.32
N SER A 483 -1.22 -43.36 5.49
CA SER A 483 -2.48 -43.93 5.04
C SER A 483 -3.21 -44.48 6.26
N PRO A 484 -4.51 -44.20 6.45
CA PRO A 484 -5.27 -44.82 7.53
C PRO A 484 -5.25 -46.33 7.34
N ASP A 485 -5.11 -47.07 8.44
CA ASP A 485 -5.32 -48.52 8.41
C ASP A 485 -6.73 -48.78 7.89
N SER A 486 -6.82 -49.27 6.66
CA SER A 486 -8.06 -49.38 5.87
C SER A 486 -9.04 -50.44 6.39
N LYS A 487 -8.79 -51.00 7.58
CA LYS A 487 -9.39 -52.28 7.99
C LYS A 487 -10.48 -52.22 9.07
N ASP A 488 -10.65 -51.15 9.83
CA ASP A 488 -11.37 -51.32 11.11
C ASP A 488 -12.86 -50.92 11.15
N GLY A 489 -13.38 -50.19 10.16
CA GLY A 489 -14.72 -49.60 10.29
C GLY A 489 -15.86 -50.32 9.55
N THR A 490 -15.68 -50.60 8.26
CA THR A 490 -16.80 -50.86 7.35
C THR A 490 -17.05 -52.34 7.06
N SER A 491 -16.01 -53.18 6.99
CA SER A 491 -16.19 -54.64 6.81
C SER A 491 -16.94 -55.26 7.99
N ASN A 492 -16.61 -54.80 9.21
CA ASN A 492 -17.19 -55.27 10.46
C ASN A 492 -18.68 -54.92 10.59
N ALA A 493 -19.17 -53.87 9.93
CA ALA A 493 -20.57 -53.44 10.04
C ALA A 493 -21.53 -54.40 9.32
N GLN A 494 -21.13 -54.95 8.16
CA GLN A 494 -21.96 -55.90 7.40
C GLN A 494 -21.98 -57.27 8.10
N GLU A 495 -20.83 -57.75 8.55
CA GLU A 495 -20.71 -58.99 9.33
C GLU A 495 -21.52 -58.92 10.64
N ARG A 496 -21.52 -57.78 11.34
CA ARG A 496 -22.35 -57.57 12.54
C ARG A 496 -23.85 -57.62 12.24
N LEU A 497 -24.28 -57.05 11.12
CA LEU A 497 -25.70 -57.03 10.74
C LEU A 497 -26.20 -58.42 10.30
N GLU A 498 -25.39 -59.17 9.54
CA GLU A 498 -25.72 -60.55 9.19
C GLU A 498 -25.68 -61.45 10.44
N GLY A 499 -24.70 -61.27 11.32
CA GLY A 499 -24.66 -61.94 12.62
C GLY A 499 -25.89 -61.64 13.50
N GLU A 500 -26.34 -60.38 13.55
CA GLU A 500 -27.58 -59.97 14.25
C GLU A 500 -28.81 -60.66 13.64
N LYS A 501 -28.91 -60.69 12.31
CA LYS A 501 -30.02 -61.28 11.57
C LYS A 501 -30.10 -62.80 11.78
N GLU A 502 -28.97 -63.49 11.69
CA GLU A 502 -28.85 -64.93 11.93
C GLU A 502 -29.25 -65.30 13.37
N TRP A 503 -28.81 -64.49 14.33
CA TRP A 503 -29.19 -64.64 15.74
C TRP A 503 -30.70 -64.44 15.96
N LEU A 504 -31.30 -63.40 15.35
CA LEU A 504 -32.75 -63.15 15.43
C LEU A 504 -33.57 -64.28 14.79
N ARG A 505 -33.13 -64.83 13.65
CA ARG A 505 -33.79 -65.98 13.01
C ARG A 505 -33.80 -67.21 13.90
N ARG A 506 -32.66 -67.50 14.54
CA ARG A 506 -32.53 -68.61 15.49
C ARG A 506 -33.49 -68.45 16.67
N LYS A 507 -33.52 -67.25 17.27
CA LYS A 507 -34.44 -66.93 18.37
C LYS A 507 -35.91 -67.04 17.98
N ARG A 508 -36.26 -66.70 16.74
CA ARG A 508 -37.62 -66.90 16.20
C ARG A 508 -37.97 -68.39 16.09
N ALA A 509 -37.06 -69.21 15.58
CA ALA A 509 -37.24 -70.66 15.46
C ALA A 509 -37.38 -71.34 16.84
N GLU A 510 -36.67 -70.85 17.84
CA GLU A 510 -36.78 -71.29 19.23
C GLU A 510 -38.10 -70.85 19.93
N GLY A 511 -38.91 -69.99 19.30
CA GLY A 511 -40.11 -69.42 19.92
C GLY A 511 -39.84 -68.43 21.05
N THR A 512 -38.59 -68.00 21.23
CA THR A 512 -38.16 -67.11 22.33
C THR A 512 -38.01 -65.65 21.92
N LEU A 513 -38.24 -65.32 20.64
CA LEU A 513 -38.09 -63.96 20.13
C LEU A 513 -39.28 -63.08 20.52
N ALA A 514 -39.02 -62.03 21.29
CA ALA A 514 -40.02 -61.03 21.64
C ALA A 514 -40.55 -60.26 20.41
N ALA A 515 -41.71 -59.61 20.56
CA ALA A 515 -42.34 -58.84 19.48
C ALA A 515 -41.44 -57.74 18.89
N ALA A 516 -40.60 -57.10 19.71
CA ALA A 516 -39.62 -56.12 19.23
C ALA A 516 -38.54 -56.78 18.33
N GLY A 517 -38.11 -58.00 18.67
CA GLY A 517 -37.18 -58.79 17.87
C GLY A 517 -37.78 -59.23 16.54
N LEU A 518 -39.07 -59.57 16.50
CA LEU A 518 -39.79 -59.87 15.25
C LEU A 518 -39.83 -58.65 14.32
N LYS A 519 -40.16 -57.46 14.84
CA LYS A 519 -40.12 -56.21 14.06
C LYS A 519 -38.72 -55.87 13.55
N ARG A 520 -37.68 -56.10 14.38
CA ARG A 520 -36.29 -55.89 13.97
C ARG A 520 -35.87 -56.88 12.88
N LEU A 521 -36.24 -58.15 12.99
CA LEU A 521 -35.96 -59.17 11.97
C LEU A 521 -36.69 -58.85 10.67
N GLU A 522 -37.98 -58.54 10.72
CA GLU A 522 -38.77 -58.09 9.56
C GLU A 522 -38.14 -56.85 8.92
N TYR A 523 -37.70 -55.89 9.73
CA TYR A 523 -36.94 -54.73 9.23
C TYR A 523 -35.62 -55.13 8.56
N LEU A 524 -34.85 -56.06 9.11
CA LEU A 524 -33.59 -56.56 8.53
C LEU A 524 -33.82 -57.41 7.25
N GLU A 525 -34.94 -58.12 7.15
CA GLU A 525 -35.32 -58.94 5.99
C GLU A 525 -35.90 -58.11 4.85
N ASN A 526 -36.84 -57.20 5.16
CA ASN A 526 -37.28 -56.17 4.24
C ASN A 526 -36.11 -55.25 3.86
N ARG A 527 -35.11 -55.13 4.75
CA ARG A 527 -33.87 -54.45 4.39
C ARG A 527 -33.12 -55.19 3.27
N ALA A 528 -33.10 -56.51 3.23
CA ALA A 528 -32.36 -57.24 2.19
C ALA A 528 -33.03 -57.13 0.81
N LEU A 529 -34.34 -56.89 0.76
CA LEU A 529 -35.08 -56.75 -0.50
C LEU A 529 -34.81 -55.40 -1.22
N ASP A 530 -34.36 -54.38 -0.49
CA ASP A 530 -34.03 -53.04 -1.02
C ASP A 530 -32.49 -52.82 -1.06
N GLU A 531 -31.74 -53.91 -1.19
CA GLU A 531 -30.26 -53.95 -1.19
C GLU A 531 -29.67 -53.19 -2.37
N ALA A 532 -30.25 -53.32 -3.57
CA ALA A 532 -29.79 -52.59 -4.75
C ALA A 532 -29.94 -51.06 -4.59
N ARG A 533 -31.09 -50.59 -4.07
CA ARG A 533 -31.34 -49.16 -3.85
C ARG A 533 -30.41 -48.58 -2.79
N ARG A 534 -30.10 -49.33 -1.74
CA ARG A 534 -29.17 -48.88 -0.69
C ARG A 534 -27.71 -49.03 -1.07
N SER A 535 -27.32 -50.06 -1.82
CA SER A 535 -25.99 -50.14 -2.40
C SER A 535 -25.77 -48.90 -3.28
N ALA A 536 -26.76 -48.52 -4.10
CA ALA A 536 -26.72 -47.29 -4.87
C ALA A 536 -26.67 -46.03 -3.97
N GLU A 537 -27.46 -45.95 -2.89
CA GLU A 537 -27.44 -44.81 -1.96
C GLU A 537 -26.14 -44.73 -1.15
N GLN A 538 -25.60 -45.86 -0.69
CA GLN A 538 -24.32 -45.99 0.01
C GLN A 538 -23.18 -45.63 -0.93
N HIS A 539 -23.18 -46.12 -2.17
CA HIS A 539 -22.23 -45.68 -3.19
C HIS A 539 -22.34 -44.18 -3.45
N ARG A 540 -23.55 -43.62 -3.52
CA ARG A 540 -23.74 -42.17 -3.65
C ARG A 540 -23.19 -41.41 -2.43
N LYS A 541 -23.45 -41.89 -1.21
CA LYS A 541 -22.97 -41.30 0.05
C LYS A 541 -21.45 -41.40 0.17
N ALA A 542 -20.88 -42.57 -0.11
CA ALA A 542 -19.45 -42.85 -0.13
C ALA A 542 -18.75 -42.00 -1.20
N ARG A 543 -19.29 -41.92 -2.41
CA ARG A 543 -18.78 -41.04 -3.47
C ARG A 543 -18.84 -39.57 -3.06
N THR A 544 -19.92 -39.12 -2.43
CA THR A 544 -20.04 -37.75 -1.93
C THR A 544 -19.02 -37.46 -0.82
N ALA A 545 -18.82 -38.41 0.10
CA ALA A 545 -17.84 -38.31 1.17
C ALA A 545 -16.40 -38.31 0.62
N LEU A 546 -16.12 -39.16 -0.36
CA LEU A 546 -14.86 -39.25 -1.08
C LEU A 546 -14.54 -37.92 -1.77
N ILE A 547 -15.49 -37.34 -2.51
CA ILE A 547 -15.29 -36.02 -3.16
C ILE A 547 -14.97 -34.94 -2.12
N LYS A 548 -15.67 -34.91 -0.98
CA LYS A 548 -15.39 -33.96 0.10
C LYS A 548 -14.02 -34.20 0.74
N ALA A 549 -13.63 -35.46 0.93
CA ALA A 549 -12.33 -35.83 1.48
C ALA A 549 -11.19 -35.44 0.52
N LEU A 550 -11.35 -35.71 -0.78
CA LEU A 550 -10.39 -35.31 -1.82
C LEU A 550 -10.29 -33.79 -1.90
N ASP A 551 -11.41 -33.06 -1.84
CA ASP A 551 -11.43 -31.60 -1.84
C ASP A 551 -10.66 -31.01 -0.65
N LEU A 552 -10.74 -31.61 0.54
CA LEU A 552 -9.95 -31.21 1.71
C LEU A 552 -8.46 -31.58 1.54
N LEU A 553 -8.16 -32.83 1.15
CA LEU A 553 -6.78 -33.31 0.99
C LEU A 553 -6.04 -32.55 -0.11
N GLN A 554 -6.71 -32.17 -1.21
CA GLN A 554 -6.14 -31.32 -2.24
C GLN A 554 -5.67 -29.98 -1.67
N PHE A 555 -6.44 -29.39 -0.75
CA PHE A 555 -6.08 -28.15 -0.11
C PHE A 555 -4.89 -28.32 0.85
N GLU A 556 -4.97 -29.34 1.71
CA GLU A 556 -3.92 -29.68 2.67
C GLU A 556 -2.60 -30.05 1.98
N ALA A 557 -2.66 -30.68 0.81
CA ALA A 557 -1.48 -30.97 0.01
C ALA A 557 -0.78 -29.69 -0.48
N LEU A 558 -1.54 -28.65 -0.85
CA LEU A 558 -0.94 -27.36 -1.21
C LEU A 558 -0.30 -26.67 0.01
N GLU A 559 -0.92 -26.77 1.18
CA GLU A 559 -0.32 -26.31 2.44
C GLU A 559 0.99 -27.08 2.72
N ALA A 560 0.98 -28.40 2.61
CA ALA A 560 2.16 -29.24 2.81
C ALA A 560 3.29 -28.96 1.79
N ILE A 561 2.95 -28.65 0.53
CA ILE A 561 3.93 -28.25 -0.49
C ILE A 561 4.57 -26.91 -0.12
N ALA A 562 3.77 -25.93 0.32
CA ALA A 562 4.30 -24.65 0.81
C ALA A 562 5.20 -24.86 2.04
N ASP A 563 4.78 -25.73 2.96
CA ASP A 563 5.50 -26.10 4.19
C ASP A 563 6.82 -26.77 3.90
N GLY A 564 6.84 -27.74 2.99
CA GLY A 564 8.07 -28.43 2.59
C GLY A 564 9.06 -27.49 1.91
N ALA A 565 8.58 -26.60 1.05
CA ALA A 565 9.41 -25.58 0.40
C ALA A 565 10.02 -24.62 1.44
N MET A 566 9.22 -24.09 2.37
CA MET A 566 9.74 -23.27 3.46
C MET A 566 10.69 -24.08 4.35
N GLY A 567 10.38 -25.33 4.67
CA GLY A 567 11.18 -26.22 5.52
C GLY A 567 12.64 -26.37 5.06
N LYS A 568 12.90 -26.37 3.74
CA LYS A 568 14.29 -26.34 3.23
C LYS A 568 15.01 -25.05 3.57
N HIS A 569 14.31 -23.93 3.50
CA HIS A 569 14.85 -22.65 3.91
C HIS A 569 15.09 -22.60 5.43
N TYR A 570 14.17 -23.14 6.24
CA TYR A 570 14.36 -23.30 7.68
C TYR A 570 15.65 -24.09 7.96
N ALA A 571 15.85 -25.24 7.31
CA ALA A 571 17.07 -26.03 7.44
C ALA A 571 18.32 -25.23 7.06
N ALA A 572 18.27 -24.43 5.98
CA ALA A 572 19.38 -23.59 5.57
C ALA A 572 19.73 -22.50 6.61
N LEU A 573 18.75 -22.05 7.39
CA LEU A 573 18.96 -21.14 8.52
C LEU A 573 19.49 -21.85 9.78
N GLY A 574 19.51 -23.18 9.81
CA GLY A 574 19.82 -23.99 10.99
C GLY A 574 18.62 -24.18 11.92
N LEU A 575 17.40 -23.98 11.41
CA LEU A 575 16.15 -24.19 12.13
C LEU A 575 15.59 -25.57 11.82
N THR A 576 14.80 -26.15 12.73
CA THR A 576 14.14 -27.44 12.50
C THR A 576 13.05 -27.26 11.43
N PRO A 577 13.03 -28.04 10.34
CA PRO A 577 11.96 -27.95 9.36
C PRO A 577 10.60 -28.21 10.00
N GLY A 578 9.68 -27.27 9.83
CA GLY A 578 8.31 -27.41 10.29
C GLY A 578 8.05 -27.05 11.76
N SER A 579 9.07 -26.70 12.56
CA SER A 579 8.89 -26.38 13.98
C SER A 579 7.94 -25.21 14.23
N HIS A 580 7.92 -24.22 13.31
CA HIS A 580 7.13 -22.99 13.42
C HIS A 580 6.16 -22.78 12.26
N THR A 581 5.80 -23.87 11.57
CA THR A 581 4.79 -23.82 10.50
C THR A 581 3.47 -23.29 11.05
N GLY A 582 3.01 -22.16 10.52
CA GLY A 582 1.75 -21.53 10.94
C GLY A 582 1.86 -20.64 12.18
N ASP A 583 3.07 -20.48 12.75
CA ASP A 583 3.31 -19.45 13.76
C ASP A 583 3.50 -18.09 13.09
N PRO A 584 2.61 -17.10 13.34
CA PRO A 584 2.65 -15.82 12.66
C PRO A 584 3.91 -15.00 12.99
N ASP A 585 4.49 -15.16 14.17
CA ASP A 585 5.65 -14.39 14.62
C ASP A 585 6.91 -14.87 13.88
N TRP A 586 7.06 -16.18 13.72
CA TRP A 586 8.14 -16.79 12.94
C TRP A 586 8.00 -16.52 11.44
N GLU A 587 6.80 -16.66 10.91
CA GLU A 587 6.54 -16.36 9.50
C GLU A 587 6.75 -14.88 9.18
N HIS A 588 6.47 -13.97 10.14
CA HIS A 588 6.83 -12.55 10.04
C HIS A 588 8.34 -12.35 10.01
N ALA A 589 9.06 -12.94 10.96
CA ALA A 589 10.51 -12.79 11.05
C ALA A 589 11.22 -13.32 9.79
N LEU A 590 10.73 -14.41 9.20
CA LEU A 590 11.21 -14.92 7.92
C LEU A 590 10.92 -13.99 6.74
N LYS A 591 9.78 -13.27 6.75
CA LYS A 591 9.51 -12.24 5.74
C LYS A 591 10.48 -11.07 5.86
N ILE A 592 10.78 -10.62 7.08
CA ILE A 592 11.82 -9.60 7.31
C ILE A 592 13.16 -10.13 6.79
N TYR A 593 13.53 -11.37 7.12
CA TYR A 593 14.77 -11.99 6.65
C TYR A 593 14.86 -12.09 5.13
N ALA A 594 13.78 -12.53 4.47
CA ALA A 594 13.70 -12.67 3.03
C ALA A 594 13.86 -11.32 2.32
N SER A 595 13.21 -10.28 2.86
CA SER A 595 13.13 -8.95 2.25
C SER A 595 14.26 -8.00 2.62
N SER A 596 14.98 -8.28 3.71
CA SER A 596 16.10 -7.45 4.15
C SER A 596 17.35 -7.76 3.33
N GLY A 597 17.94 -6.73 2.70
CA GLY A 597 19.29 -6.80 2.14
C GLY A 597 20.38 -6.60 3.19
N THR A 598 20.10 -5.80 4.22
CA THR A 598 21.01 -5.51 5.33
C THR A 598 20.62 -6.29 6.60
N ASN A 599 21.53 -6.43 7.57
CA ASN A 599 21.31 -7.15 8.84
C ASN A 599 20.89 -8.62 8.72
N ARG A 600 20.95 -9.23 7.53
CA ARG A 600 20.57 -10.66 7.33
C ARG A 600 21.35 -11.61 8.22
N ARG A 601 22.66 -11.37 8.43
CA ARG A 601 23.50 -12.21 9.31
C ARG A 601 23.04 -12.11 10.76
N LEU A 602 22.76 -10.89 11.24
CA LEU A 602 22.25 -10.63 12.58
C LEU A 602 20.89 -11.30 12.78
N LEU A 603 19.98 -11.15 11.82
CA LEU A 603 18.65 -11.77 11.89
C LEU A 603 18.71 -13.30 11.80
N ARG A 604 19.57 -13.88 10.97
CA ARG A 604 19.80 -15.34 10.94
C ARG A 604 20.32 -15.84 12.28
N ALA A 605 21.27 -15.15 12.89
CA ALA A 605 21.78 -15.49 14.21
C ALA A 605 20.67 -15.41 15.26
N MET A 606 19.89 -14.32 15.28
CA MET A 606 18.75 -14.16 16.17
C MET A 606 17.74 -15.32 16.04
N LEU A 607 17.37 -15.70 14.82
CA LEU A 607 16.42 -16.79 14.57
C LEU A 607 16.95 -18.15 15.01
N ALA A 608 18.21 -18.47 14.69
CA ALA A 608 18.83 -19.72 15.14
C ALA A 608 18.90 -19.81 16.68
N GLN A 609 19.06 -18.68 17.36
CA GLN A 609 19.13 -18.63 18.82
C GLN A 609 17.73 -18.70 19.45
N ALA A 610 16.73 -18.08 18.84
CA ALA A 610 15.33 -18.22 19.22
C ALA A 610 14.85 -19.68 19.10
N GLU A 611 15.23 -20.40 18.03
CA GLU A 611 14.96 -21.83 17.85
C GLU A 611 15.56 -22.67 18.98
N ALA A 612 16.79 -22.35 19.38
CA ALA A 612 17.48 -23.02 20.48
C ALA A 612 16.92 -22.65 21.87
N GLY A 613 15.84 -21.87 21.95
CA GLY A 613 15.26 -21.39 23.20
C GLY A 613 16.09 -20.30 23.90
N ARG A 614 17.18 -19.82 23.29
CA ARG A 614 18.07 -18.79 23.86
C ARG A 614 17.59 -17.39 23.48
N ARG A 615 16.42 -17.01 24.01
CA ARG A 615 15.81 -15.69 23.77
C ARG A 615 16.65 -14.53 24.29
N GLU A 616 17.50 -14.78 25.28
CA GLU A 616 18.42 -13.79 25.87
C GLU A 616 19.75 -13.68 25.13
N TRP A 617 19.98 -14.47 24.08
CA TRP A 617 21.24 -14.45 23.32
C TRP A 617 21.72 -13.06 22.88
N PRO A 618 20.86 -12.07 22.53
CA PRO A 618 21.37 -10.75 22.21
C PRO A 618 22.21 -10.15 23.34
N LEU A 619 21.90 -10.47 24.61
CA LEU A 619 22.65 -9.98 25.76
C LEU A 619 24.10 -10.53 25.77
N ASP A 620 24.31 -11.73 25.23
CA ASP A 620 25.63 -12.37 25.09
C ASP A 620 26.47 -11.79 23.95
N HIS A 621 25.87 -11.02 23.03
CA HIS A 621 26.63 -10.44 21.93
C HIS A 621 27.67 -9.45 22.49
N PRO A 622 28.96 -9.52 22.09
CA PRO A 622 30.03 -8.75 22.75
C PRO A 622 29.77 -7.24 22.85
N ARG A 623 29.17 -6.64 21.82
CA ARG A 623 28.80 -5.21 21.83
C ARG A 623 27.63 -4.88 22.77
N ASN A 624 26.66 -5.78 22.90
CA ASN A 624 25.55 -5.62 23.84
C ASN A 624 26.06 -5.82 25.28
N ALA A 625 26.86 -6.86 25.52
CA ALA A 625 27.51 -7.07 26.82
C ALA A 625 28.37 -5.87 27.25
N ALA A 626 29.16 -5.31 26.33
CA ALA A 626 29.94 -4.10 26.59
C ALA A 626 29.05 -2.89 26.92
N PHE A 627 27.98 -2.67 26.16
CA PHE A 627 27.01 -1.61 26.45
C PHE A 627 26.35 -1.79 27.82
N LEU A 628 25.93 -3.01 28.17
CA LEU A 628 25.27 -3.29 29.46
C LEU A 628 26.22 -3.14 30.65
N TRP A 629 27.50 -3.49 30.46
CA TRP A 629 28.54 -3.20 31.44
C TRP A 629 28.73 -1.68 31.61
N GLN A 630 28.86 -0.95 30.50
CA GLN A 630 28.95 0.51 30.53
C GLN A 630 27.72 1.15 31.16
N LEU A 631 26.50 0.66 30.89
CA LEU A 631 25.27 1.16 31.51
C LEU A 631 25.37 1.12 33.05
N SER A 632 25.90 0.03 33.59
CA SER A 632 26.12 -0.13 35.04
C SER A 632 27.17 0.85 35.57
N GLU A 633 28.28 1.04 34.85
CA GLU A 633 29.33 2.02 35.18
C GLU A 633 28.83 3.48 35.15
N HIS A 634 27.80 3.76 34.37
CA HIS A 634 27.14 5.06 34.29
C HIS A 634 26.04 5.22 35.36
N GLY A 635 25.90 4.25 36.27
CA GLY A 635 24.91 4.27 37.36
C GLY A 635 23.50 3.82 36.94
N GLY A 636 23.36 3.24 35.75
CA GLY A 636 22.09 2.69 35.28
C GLY A 636 21.81 1.30 35.81
N ASP A 637 20.56 1.03 36.19
CA ASP A 637 20.11 -0.32 36.56
C ASP A 637 19.87 -1.18 35.30
N ARG A 638 20.86 -2.03 35.02
CA ARG A 638 20.84 -2.98 33.90
C ARG A 638 19.66 -3.95 33.97
N ASP A 639 19.41 -4.51 35.14
CA ASP A 639 18.42 -5.59 35.30
C ASP A 639 17.01 -4.98 35.19
N ARG A 640 16.81 -3.76 35.69
CA ARG A 640 15.57 -3.02 35.46
C ARG A 640 15.38 -2.67 33.98
N TRP A 641 16.41 -2.20 33.28
CA TRP A 641 16.30 -1.89 31.85
C TRP A 641 15.90 -3.11 31.02
N LEU A 642 16.45 -4.29 31.32
CA LEU A 642 16.18 -5.55 30.64
C LEU A 642 14.91 -6.26 31.15
N GLY A 643 14.38 -5.84 32.30
CA GLY A 643 13.13 -6.34 32.86
C GLY A 643 11.86 -5.89 32.13
N PRO A 644 10.71 -6.49 32.47
CA PRO A 644 9.42 -6.08 31.93
C PRO A 644 8.95 -4.76 32.55
N PHE A 645 8.28 -3.95 31.73
CA PHE A 645 7.49 -2.81 32.15
C PHE A 645 6.08 -2.98 31.64
N ARG A 646 5.07 -2.74 32.49
CA ARG A 646 3.68 -2.90 32.13
C ARG A 646 2.80 -2.03 33.01
N GLU A 647 1.97 -1.23 32.38
CA GLU A 647 0.96 -0.38 32.99
C GLU A 647 -0.40 -0.63 32.35
N VAL A 648 -1.46 -0.61 33.15
CA VAL A 648 -2.84 -0.75 32.69
C VAL A 648 -3.63 0.45 33.14
N HIS A 649 -4.30 1.10 32.20
CA HIS A 649 -5.08 2.30 32.42
C HIS A 649 -6.50 2.09 31.92
N ASP A 650 -7.48 2.45 32.74
CA ASP A 650 -8.88 2.58 32.33
C ASP A 650 -9.12 4.03 31.92
N THR A 651 -9.42 4.25 30.64
CA THR A 651 -9.68 5.58 30.07
C THR A 651 -11.18 5.79 29.84
N GLY A 652 -12.01 5.52 30.85
CA GLY A 652 -13.46 5.74 30.81
C GLY A 652 -14.22 4.80 29.91
N GLY A 653 -13.88 3.51 29.91
CA GLY A 653 -14.57 2.48 29.13
C GLY A 653 -13.72 1.82 28.05
N ALA A 654 -12.44 2.18 27.95
CA ALA A 654 -11.44 1.42 27.23
C ALA A 654 -10.28 1.08 28.17
N TYR A 655 -9.93 -0.20 28.26
CA TYR A 655 -8.70 -0.63 28.92
C TYR A 655 -7.56 -0.53 27.92
N LEU A 656 -6.55 0.26 28.25
CA LEU A 656 -5.30 0.35 27.51
C LEU A 656 -4.17 -0.20 28.37
N GLN A 657 -3.36 -1.08 27.79
CA GLN A 657 -2.17 -1.63 28.44
C GLN A 657 -0.93 -1.17 27.70
N ALA A 658 -0.10 -0.35 28.35
CA ALA A 658 1.21 0.05 27.85
C ALA A 658 2.29 -0.90 28.41
N TYR A 659 3.22 -1.38 27.59
CA TYR A 659 4.29 -2.27 28.05
C TYR A 659 5.55 -2.19 27.18
N ALA A 660 6.68 -2.58 27.75
CA ALA A 660 7.93 -2.79 27.01
C ALA A 660 7.98 -4.24 26.49
N GLU A 661 8.16 -4.41 25.18
CA GLU A 661 8.28 -5.72 24.55
C GLU A 661 9.64 -6.35 24.87
N THR A 662 9.60 -7.62 25.28
CA THR A 662 10.78 -8.43 25.62
C THR A 662 11.00 -9.59 24.66
N ASP A 663 9.97 -9.98 23.90
CA ASP A 663 10.07 -11.00 22.87
C ASP A 663 10.56 -10.38 21.55
N MET A 664 11.76 -10.79 21.11
CA MET A 664 12.37 -10.28 19.88
C MET A 664 11.52 -10.53 18.63
N LEU A 665 10.79 -11.65 18.57
CA LEU A 665 9.96 -11.96 17.39
C LEU A 665 8.76 -11.01 17.32
N LYS A 666 8.22 -10.58 18.46
CA LYS A 666 7.17 -9.55 18.53
C LYS A 666 7.71 -8.15 18.34
N ALA A 667 8.93 -7.86 18.80
CA ALA A 667 9.61 -6.61 18.50
C ALA A 667 9.76 -6.44 16.98
N LEU A 668 10.16 -7.48 16.23
CA LEU A 668 10.24 -7.41 14.76
C LEU A 668 8.95 -6.95 14.07
N GLN A 669 7.78 -7.14 14.71
CA GLN A 669 6.47 -6.77 14.16
C GLN A 669 6.15 -5.27 14.28
N MET A 670 7.03 -4.46 14.89
CA MET A 670 6.82 -3.01 15.08
C MET A 670 6.50 -2.27 13.78
N GLY A 671 7.00 -2.79 12.65
CA GLY A 671 6.69 -2.24 11.34
C GLY A 671 5.29 -2.57 10.86
N THR A 672 4.91 -3.84 10.99
CA THR A 672 3.66 -4.41 10.47
C THR A 672 2.43 -3.94 11.24
N HIS A 673 2.50 -3.88 12.57
CA HIS A 673 1.41 -3.39 13.40
C HIS A 673 1.04 -1.92 13.14
N PHE A 674 1.86 -1.17 12.40
CA PHE A 674 1.66 0.24 12.16
C PHE A 674 1.86 0.63 10.68
N SER A 675 1.94 -0.36 9.78
CA SER A 675 2.14 -0.17 8.34
C SER A 675 3.30 0.80 7.99
N THR A 676 4.40 0.74 8.72
CA THR A 676 5.56 1.66 8.54
C THR A 676 6.62 1.07 7.62
N CYS A 677 7.65 1.86 7.28
CA CYS A 677 8.80 1.44 6.49
C CYS A 677 9.66 0.33 7.14
N LEU A 678 9.39 0.00 8.41
CA LEU A 678 10.00 -1.12 9.14
C LEU A 678 9.31 -2.47 8.91
N SER A 679 8.15 -2.49 8.25
CA SER A 679 7.42 -3.72 7.91
C SER A 679 8.18 -4.54 6.84
N PRO A 680 7.88 -5.84 6.65
CA PRO A 680 8.45 -6.60 5.54
C PRO A 680 8.26 -5.87 4.21
N HIS A 681 9.30 -5.86 3.38
CA HIS A 681 9.34 -5.12 2.10
C HIS A 681 9.40 -3.60 2.22
N GLY A 682 9.31 -3.03 3.42
CA GLY A 682 9.61 -1.62 3.66
C GLY A 682 11.08 -1.31 3.39
N CYS A 683 11.37 -0.10 2.93
CA CYS A 683 12.73 0.35 2.61
C CYS A 683 13.70 0.29 3.81
N ASN A 684 13.15 0.30 5.04
CA ASN A 684 13.90 0.24 6.30
C ASN A 684 13.61 -1.03 7.12
N SER A 685 13.04 -2.08 6.50
CA SER A 685 12.73 -3.38 7.14
C SER A 685 13.92 -3.99 7.89
N TRP A 686 15.13 -3.80 7.37
CA TRP A 686 16.37 -4.25 7.99
C TRP A 686 16.64 -3.61 9.37
N SER A 687 16.11 -2.41 9.63
CA SER A 687 16.28 -1.71 10.91
C SER A 687 15.47 -2.36 12.03
N ALA A 688 14.36 -3.03 11.70
CA ALA A 688 13.58 -3.80 12.69
C ALA A 688 14.44 -4.86 13.39
N ALA A 689 15.38 -5.48 12.67
CA ALA A 689 16.32 -6.43 13.25
C ALA A 689 17.27 -5.79 14.27
N ALA A 690 17.78 -4.58 13.99
CA ALA A 690 18.61 -3.84 14.95
C ALA A 690 17.79 -3.46 16.20
N ASN A 691 16.57 -2.96 16.00
CA ASN A 691 15.68 -2.62 17.12
C ASN A 691 15.30 -3.83 17.99
N ALA A 692 15.19 -5.02 17.41
CA ALA A 692 14.85 -6.25 18.14
C ALA A 692 16.06 -6.89 18.85
N THR A 693 17.30 -6.60 18.44
CA THR A 693 18.50 -7.32 18.93
C THR A 693 19.50 -6.44 19.67
N GLU A 694 19.45 -5.11 19.55
CA GLU A 694 20.41 -4.25 20.24
C GLU A 694 19.94 -3.93 21.65
N ALA A 695 20.79 -4.24 22.63
CA ALA A 695 20.44 -4.18 24.04
C ALA A 695 20.17 -2.76 24.53
N ASN A 696 20.54 -1.72 23.77
CA ASN A 696 20.25 -0.34 24.11
C ASN A 696 18.93 0.19 23.51
N LYS A 697 18.10 -0.67 22.90
CA LYS A 697 16.79 -0.29 22.36
C LYS A 697 15.69 -1.13 22.96
N ARG A 698 14.50 -0.53 23.08
CA ARG A 698 13.26 -1.22 23.44
C ARG A 698 12.11 -0.72 22.58
N VAL A 699 11.16 -1.61 22.31
CA VAL A 699 9.89 -1.25 21.67
C VAL A 699 8.83 -1.23 22.75
N LEU A 700 8.16 -0.10 22.89
CA LEU A 700 7.00 0.05 23.75
C LEU A 700 5.75 -0.14 22.89
N TYR A 701 4.78 -0.87 23.41
CA TYR A 701 3.47 -1.06 22.77
C TYR A 701 2.35 -0.60 23.70
N VAL A 702 1.23 -0.21 23.09
CA VAL A 702 -0.06 -0.05 23.76
C VAL A 702 -1.04 -1.01 23.12
N THR A 703 -1.73 -1.84 23.90
CA THR A 703 -2.83 -2.70 23.44
C THR A 703 -4.16 -2.27 24.04
N ASP A 704 -5.25 -2.48 23.30
CA ASP A 704 -6.61 -2.29 23.80
C ASP A 704 -7.10 -3.50 24.63
N ALA A 705 -8.31 -3.40 25.19
CA ALA A 705 -8.96 -4.45 25.97
C ALA A 705 -9.13 -5.79 25.23
N ARG A 706 -9.01 -5.81 23.90
CA ARG A 706 -9.10 -7.00 23.05
C ARG A 706 -7.72 -7.54 22.68
N GLY A 707 -6.64 -6.98 23.26
CA GLY A 707 -5.26 -7.33 22.94
C GLY A 707 -4.79 -6.80 21.59
N ARG A 708 -5.54 -5.91 20.92
CA ARG A 708 -5.13 -5.34 19.62
C ARG A 708 -4.13 -4.21 19.86
N MET A 709 -3.07 -4.17 19.05
CA MET A 709 -2.10 -3.07 19.09
C MET A 709 -2.78 -1.75 18.72
N ALA A 710 -2.68 -0.77 19.61
CA ALA A 710 -3.22 0.58 19.46
C ALA A 710 -2.11 1.59 19.13
N GLY A 711 -0.92 1.44 19.72
CA GLY A 711 0.24 2.27 19.43
C GLY A 711 1.58 1.61 19.72
N ARG A 712 2.64 2.24 19.24
CA ARG A 712 4.02 1.89 19.57
C ARG A 712 4.89 3.11 19.78
N ARG A 713 6.02 2.90 20.45
CA ARG A 713 7.16 3.82 20.46
C ARG A 713 8.47 3.06 20.54
N LEU A 714 9.47 3.47 19.77
CA LEU A 714 10.85 3.00 20.00
C LEU A 714 11.48 3.90 21.07
N VAL A 715 12.27 3.31 21.98
CA VAL A 715 13.12 4.06 22.92
C VAL A 715 14.54 3.54 22.85
N GLY A 716 15.51 4.43 22.99
CA GLY A 716 16.92 4.12 23.02
C GLY A 716 17.58 4.63 24.31
N LEU A 717 18.61 3.95 24.78
CA LEU A 717 19.50 4.44 25.81
C LEU A 717 20.84 4.87 25.21
N THR A 718 21.30 6.04 25.63
CA THR A 718 22.62 6.58 25.28
C THR A 718 23.43 6.85 26.55
N LEU A 719 24.75 6.66 26.45
CA LEU A 719 25.69 6.79 27.57
C LEU A 719 26.65 7.95 27.26
N PRO A 720 26.40 9.15 27.82
CA PRO A 720 27.24 10.32 27.54
C PRO A 720 28.58 10.25 28.30
N ASP A 721 29.66 10.67 27.63
CA ASP A 721 31.01 10.78 28.23
C ASP A 721 31.23 12.10 29.00
N GLY A 722 30.17 12.91 29.18
CA GLY A 722 30.21 14.22 29.82
C GLY A 722 30.29 14.18 31.35
N PRO A 723 30.33 15.35 32.02
CA PRO A 723 30.37 15.43 33.48
C PRO A 723 29.13 14.81 34.15
N ASP A 724 27.96 14.91 33.49
CA ASP A 724 26.79 14.12 33.86
C ASP A 724 26.77 12.81 33.06
N ARG A 725 27.43 11.80 33.63
CA ARG A 725 27.52 10.44 33.07
C ARG A 725 26.24 9.63 33.21
N ARG A 726 25.12 10.20 33.69
CA ARG A 726 23.89 9.41 33.81
C ARG A 726 23.38 8.97 32.44
N PRO A 727 22.85 7.73 32.30
CA PRO A 727 22.24 7.27 31.06
C PRO A 727 21.12 8.20 30.63
N ARG A 728 20.90 8.35 29.32
CA ARG A 728 19.80 9.16 28.77
C ARG A 728 18.83 8.28 28.00
N LEU A 729 17.55 8.37 28.35
CA LEU A 729 16.48 7.70 27.63
C LEU A 729 15.94 8.61 26.53
N THR A 730 16.18 8.21 25.28
CA THR A 730 15.76 8.92 24.06
C THR A 730 14.51 8.26 23.50
N PRO A 731 13.35 8.91 23.55
CA PRO A 731 12.16 8.44 22.84
C PRO A 731 12.24 8.77 21.35
N PHE A 732 11.64 7.93 20.52
CA PHE A 732 11.45 8.15 19.09
C PHE A 732 9.96 8.34 18.76
N HIS A 733 9.62 8.58 17.50
CA HIS A 733 8.23 8.85 17.09
C HIS A 733 7.23 7.80 17.62
N CYS A 734 6.08 8.33 18.08
CA CYS A 734 4.93 7.53 18.49
C CYS A 734 4.06 7.24 17.27
N TYR A 735 3.70 5.98 17.06
CA TYR A 735 2.86 5.54 15.95
C TYR A 735 1.56 4.95 16.47
N HIS A 736 0.49 5.14 15.70
CA HIS A 736 -0.85 4.68 16.04
C HIS A 736 -1.39 3.73 14.97
N ALA A 737 -2.16 2.72 15.38
CA ALA A 737 -2.78 1.76 14.47
C ALA A 737 -3.97 2.37 13.70
N ALA A 738 -4.62 3.38 14.29
CA ALA A 738 -5.67 4.17 13.66
C ALA A 738 -5.07 5.38 12.93
N PRO A 739 -5.73 5.91 11.87
CA PRO A 739 -5.38 7.20 11.29
C PRO A 739 -5.24 8.28 12.38
N GLU A 740 -4.28 9.20 12.22
CA GLU A 740 -3.90 10.19 13.23
C GLU A 740 -5.10 10.98 13.80
N GLU A 741 -6.03 11.41 12.95
CA GLU A 741 -7.26 12.13 13.32
C GLU A 741 -8.22 11.34 14.23
N SER A 742 -8.06 10.02 14.25
CA SER A 742 -8.86 9.06 15.00
C SER A 742 -8.09 8.34 16.10
N ALA A 743 -6.77 8.54 16.17
CA ALA A 743 -5.93 7.96 17.18
C ALA A 743 -6.28 8.56 18.55
N SER A 744 -6.37 7.69 19.56
CA SER A 744 -6.61 8.15 20.92
C SER A 744 -5.36 8.86 21.46
N PRO A 745 -5.48 10.09 21.99
CA PRO A 745 -4.35 10.78 22.59
C PRO A 745 -3.79 10.09 23.83
N TRP A 746 -4.62 9.26 24.48
CA TRP A 746 -4.20 8.41 25.58
C TRP A 746 -3.05 7.49 25.19
N ILE A 747 -2.96 7.04 23.94
CA ILE A 747 -1.85 6.18 23.50
C ILE A 747 -0.50 6.91 23.69
N ARG A 748 -0.43 8.17 23.28
CA ARG A 748 0.76 9.00 23.46
C ARG A 748 1.01 9.29 24.95
N ILE A 749 -0.02 9.69 25.70
CA ILE A 749 0.07 9.95 27.15
C ILE A 749 0.69 8.74 27.87
N LEU A 750 0.15 7.53 27.64
CA LEU A 750 0.61 6.33 28.31
C LEU A 750 2.03 5.93 27.90
N LEU A 751 2.41 6.12 26.64
CA LEU A 751 3.78 5.86 26.19
C LEU A 751 4.78 6.86 26.79
N ASP A 752 4.42 8.14 26.92
CA ASP A 752 5.26 9.15 27.56
C ASP A 752 5.43 8.84 29.06
N LEU A 753 4.33 8.53 29.77
CA LEU A 753 4.36 8.14 31.18
C LEU A 753 5.22 6.87 31.41
N LEU A 754 5.10 5.88 30.51
CA LEU A 754 5.92 4.68 30.57
C LEU A 754 7.40 5.01 30.33
N CYS A 755 7.73 5.93 29.41
CA CYS A 755 9.11 6.38 29.23
C CYS A 755 9.67 7.02 30.50
N LEU A 756 8.89 7.87 31.18
CA LEU A 756 9.29 8.51 32.44
C LEU A 756 9.51 7.47 33.54
N LYS A 757 8.61 6.49 33.67
CA LYS A 757 8.76 5.39 34.62
C LYS A 757 10.03 4.58 34.37
N ILE A 758 10.26 4.18 33.10
CA ILE A 758 11.47 3.48 32.68
C ILE A 758 12.72 4.29 33.04
N ALA A 759 12.75 5.58 32.69
CA ALA A 759 13.90 6.43 32.96
C ALA A 759 14.21 6.50 34.46
N ARG A 760 13.20 6.72 35.31
CA ARG A 760 13.36 6.78 36.77
C ARG A 760 13.88 5.50 37.37
N GLU A 761 13.25 4.37 37.06
CA GLU A 761 13.59 3.10 37.68
C GLU A 761 14.97 2.59 37.23
N ILE A 762 15.47 3.03 36.07
CA ILE A 762 16.83 2.73 35.60
C ILE A 762 17.85 3.71 36.17
N GLY A 763 17.43 4.85 36.73
CA GLY A 763 18.35 5.94 37.08
C GLY A 763 18.86 6.72 35.86
N ALA A 764 18.14 6.65 34.74
CA ALA A 764 18.42 7.44 33.56
C ALA A 764 17.82 8.85 33.70
N GLY A 765 18.56 9.86 33.22
CA GLY A 765 18.00 11.20 33.05
C GLY A 765 17.09 11.26 31.82
N PRO A 766 16.04 12.12 31.83
CA PRO A 766 15.29 12.40 30.62
C PRO A 766 16.20 13.07 29.59
N VAL A 767 15.97 12.82 28.31
CA VAL A 767 16.59 13.60 27.24
C VAL A 767 16.00 15.01 27.28
N SER A 768 16.86 15.98 27.59
CA SER A 768 16.59 17.41 27.53
C SER A 768 16.06 17.83 26.16
N GLU A 769 15.13 18.80 26.15
CA GLU A 769 14.63 19.50 24.95
C GLU A 769 15.76 20.04 24.04
N SER A 770 16.96 20.23 24.60
CA SER A 770 18.09 20.82 23.88
C SER A 770 18.75 19.92 22.81
N ILE A 771 18.35 18.67 22.62
CA ILE A 771 18.95 17.81 21.56
C ILE A 771 18.43 18.18 20.16
N GLU A 772 17.27 18.83 20.04
CA GLU A 772 16.72 19.27 18.75
C GLU A 772 17.59 20.31 18.03
N SER A 773 18.38 21.13 18.74
CA SER A 773 19.18 22.18 18.10
C SER A 773 20.30 21.65 17.20
N ASP A 774 20.79 20.44 17.48
CA ASP A 774 21.97 19.89 16.81
C ASP A 774 21.59 18.82 15.76
N GLY A 775 20.29 18.53 15.62
CA GLY A 775 19.71 17.72 14.54
C GLY A 775 20.19 16.27 14.43
N THR A 776 21.02 15.80 15.38
CA THR A 776 21.58 14.45 15.38
C THR A 776 21.36 13.81 16.74
N ALA A 777 20.46 12.83 16.80
CA ALA A 777 20.38 11.97 17.96
C ALA A 777 21.75 11.29 18.15
N PRO A 778 22.23 11.14 19.40
CA PRO A 778 23.47 10.42 19.64
C PRO A 778 23.38 9.03 19.01
N PRO A 779 24.46 8.51 18.40
CA PRO A 779 24.42 7.26 17.65
C PRO A 779 23.98 6.11 18.55
N VAL A 780 22.73 5.66 18.37
CA VAL A 780 22.15 4.57 19.17
C VAL A 780 22.54 3.21 18.57
N ALA A 781 23.07 3.13 17.35
CA ALA A 781 23.39 1.85 16.71
C ALA A 781 24.57 1.13 17.39
N LEU A 782 24.39 -0.14 17.78
CA LEU A 782 25.44 -0.96 18.39
C LEU A 782 26.05 -1.97 17.41
N ILE A 783 25.22 -2.75 16.71
CA ILE A 783 25.63 -3.96 15.98
C ILE A 783 25.24 -3.86 14.52
N GLY A 784 23.95 -3.67 14.26
CA GLY A 784 23.35 -3.65 12.94
C GLY A 784 23.34 -2.24 12.35
N LYS A 785 23.10 -2.18 11.04
CA LYS A 785 22.67 -0.92 10.42
C LYS A 785 21.33 -0.54 11.04
N TRP A 786 21.18 0.70 11.44
CA TRP A 786 19.95 1.21 12.03
C TRP A 786 19.43 2.44 11.28
N TYR A 787 18.11 2.57 11.22
CA TYR A 787 17.40 3.72 10.66
C TYR A 787 16.86 4.54 11.83
N ASP A 788 17.34 5.78 11.93
CA ASP A 788 16.82 6.78 12.84
C ASP A 788 15.60 7.45 12.19
N ASP A 789 14.42 7.26 12.79
CA ASP A 789 13.18 7.90 12.34
C ASP A 789 12.99 9.31 12.94
N GLY A 790 13.90 9.77 13.80
CA GLY A 790 13.86 11.04 14.51
C GLY A 790 13.57 10.83 15.99
N ALA A 791 14.49 11.28 16.85
CA ALA A 791 14.20 11.42 18.28
C ALA A 791 13.02 12.40 18.45
N CYS A 792 12.11 12.07 19.36
CA CYS A 792 11.05 12.99 19.75
C CYS A 792 10.92 13.02 21.26
N HIS A 793 10.80 14.23 21.81
CA HIS A 793 10.67 14.40 23.26
C HIS A 793 9.38 13.75 23.77
N CYS A 794 9.35 13.42 25.07
CA CYS A 794 8.06 13.27 25.74
C CYS A 794 7.39 14.64 25.80
N ASP A 795 6.08 14.67 26.01
CA ASP A 795 5.42 15.94 26.27
C ASP A 795 6.07 16.65 27.47
N TRP A 796 6.17 17.99 27.40
CA TRP A 796 6.90 18.83 28.36
C TRP A 796 6.47 18.61 29.82
N TRP A 797 5.22 18.21 30.03
CA TRP A 797 4.64 17.97 31.36
C TRP A 797 5.01 16.59 31.92
N VAL A 798 5.47 15.66 31.07
CA VAL A 798 5.92 14.33 31.47
C VAL A 798 7.38 14.40 31.90
N SER A 799 7.62 15.06 33.02
CA SER A 799 8.95 15.21 33.62
C SER A 799 8.97 14.65 35.04
N ALA A 800 10.18 14.29 35.49
CA ALA A 800 10.37 13.78 36.84
C ALA A 800 10.04 14.80 37.94
N GLU A 801 9.99 16.08 37.60
CA GLU A 801 9.71 17.19 38.51
C GLU A 801 8.21 17.38 38.76
N TYR A 802 7.36 17.02 37.80
CA TYR A 802 5.93 17.34 37.83
C TYR A 802 5.02 16.15 38.08
N VAL A 803 5.41 14.96 37.61
CA VAL A 803 4.53 13.79 37.61
C VAL A 803 5.15 12.71 38.46
N ASP A 804 4.63 12.44 39.65
CA ASP A 804 4.92 11.17 40.32
C ASP A 804 4.02 10.09 39.69
N VAL A 805 4.62 9.19 38.91
CA VAL A 805 3.91 8.15 38.15
C VAL A 805 3.23 7.12 39.05
N ASP A 806 3.67 7.00 40.30
CA ASP A 806 3.14 6.03 41.25
C ASP A 806 2.07 6.65 42.19
N SER A 807 1.85 7.97 42.10
CA SER A 807 0.85 8.68 42.89
C SER A 807 -0.31 9.21 42.02
N LEU A 808 -1.52 9.24 42.57
CA LEU A 808 -2.66 9.88 41.92
C LEU A 808 -2.37 11.38 41.69
N PRO A 809 -2.83 11.97 40.57
CA PRO A 809 -2.51 13.36 40.22
C PRO A 809 -2.90 14.38 41.31
N ALA A 810 -3.83 14.06 42.21
CA ALA A 810 -4.31 14.97 43.24
C ALA A 810 -3.24 15.48 44.23
N GLN A 811 -2.15 14.74 44.48
CA GLN A 811 -1.14 15.16 45.47
C GLN A 811 0.03 15.96 44.86
N SER A 812 0.28 15.82 43.56
CA SER A 812 1.41 16.44 42.87
C SER A 812 1.02 17.42 41.75
N ALA A 813 -0.28 17.65 41.50
CA ALA A 813 -0.73 18.45 40.37
C ALA A 813 -0.48 19.96 40.51
N ALA A 814 -0.28 20.53 41.70
CA ALA A 814 -0.24 22.00 41.85
C ALA A 814 0.87 22.70 41.02
N PRO A 815 2.15 22.26 41.04
CA PRO A 815 3.17 22.84 40.17
C PRO A 815 2.88 22.66 38.69
N LEU A 816 2.28 21.53 38.32
CA LEU A 816 1.90 21.25 36.94
C LEU A 816 0.75 22.15 36.49
N LEU A 817 -0.29 22.32 37.33
CA LEU A 817 -1.42 23.21 37.08
C LEU A 817 -0.95 24.66 36.90
N GLU A 818 0.00 25.13 37.70
CA GLU A 818 0.55 26.49 37.52
C GLU A 818 1.35 26.61 36.21
N ARG A 819 2.09 25.58 35.81
CA ARG A 819 2.80 25.60 34.52
C ARG A 819 1.83 25.55 33.33
N VAL A 820 0.81 24.70 33.40
CA VAL A 820 -0.29 24.68 32.42
C VAL A 820 -1.00 26.03 32.40
N ARG A 821 -1.17 26.68 33.54
CA ARG A 821 -1.75 28.03 33.64
C ARG A 821 -0.93 29.06 32.90
N SER A 822 0.38 29.11 33.09
CA SER A 822 1.27 29.99 32.32
C SER A 822 1.17 29.73 30.81
N HIS A 823 1.11 28.46 30.39
CA HIS A 823 0.97 28.10 28.97
C HIS A 823 -0.40 28.50 28.38
N ILE A 824 -1.51 28.25 29.11
CA ILE A 824 -2.87 28.53 28.64
C ILE A 824 -3.19 30.03 28.69
N ILE A 825 -2.88 30.68 29.82
CA ILE A 825 -3.34 32.02 30.15
C ILE A 825 -2.36 33.09 29.67
N GLU A 826 -1.05 32.85 29.79
CA GLU A 826 -0.02 33.89 29.62
C GLU A 826 0.64 33.85 28.23
N ASP A 827 0.86 32.67 27.64
CA ASP A 827 1.65 32.54 26.40
C ASP A 827 0.87 32.84 25.11
N GLU A 828 -0.46 33.02 25.16
CA GLU A 828 -1.35 33.16 23.98
C GLU A 828 -1.12 32.11 22.86
N SER A 829 -0.32 31.07 23.10
CA SER A 829 0.13 30.13 22.09
C SER A 829 -1.02 29.22 21.64
N LEU A 830 -1.95 28.93 22.55
CA LEU A 830 -3.21 28.23 22.27
C LEU A 830 -4.18 29.03 21.40
N SER A 831 -4.15 30.36 21.45
CA SER A 831 -5.09 31.21 20.69
C SER A 831 -4.57 31.56 19.29
N ARG A 832 -3.25 31.48 19.06
CA ARG A 832 -2.60 31.94 17.82
C ARG A 832 -2.27 30.84 16.81
N SER A 833 -2.20 29.58 17.24
CA SER A 833 -1.78 28.48 16.35
C SER A 833 -2.95 27.58 15.94
N PRO A 834 -3.43 27.65 14.69
CA PRO A 834 -4.34 26.64 14.14
C PRO A 834 -3.64 25.28 13.94
N PHE A 835 -2.32 25.21 14.14
CA PHE A 835 -1.54 23.99 14.04
C PHE A 835 -1.56 23.23 15.37
N HIS A 836 -2.37 22.17 15.37
CA HIS A 836 -2.64 21.25 16.48
C HIS A 836 -1.39 20.71 17.20
N TRP A 837 -0.23 20.56 16.53
CA TRP A 837 0.90 19.81 17.11
C TRP A 837 1.60 20.52 18.28
N LYS A 838 1.68 21.87 18.30
CA LYS A 838 2.25 22.62 19.44
C LYS A 838 1.31 22.67 20.64
N VAL A 839 0.00 22.67 20.37
CA VAL A 839 -1.07 22.72 21.38
C VAL A 839 -1.38 21.33 21.95
N ALA A 840 -1.06 20.27 21.20
CA ALA A 840 -1.40 18.91 21.59
C ALA A 840 -0.81 18.45 22.94
N PRO A 841 0.43 18.81 23.33
CA PRO A 841 0.96 18.50 24.66
C PRO A 841 0.12 19.09 25.79
N ASP A 842 -0.33 20.35 25.68
CA ASP A 842 -1.14 21.01 26.72
C ASP A 842 -2.52 20.34 26.83
N LEU A 843 -3.15 20.03 25.70
CA LEU A 843 -4.42 19.31 25.69
C LEU A 843 -4.30 17.89 26.27
N ARG A 844 -3.19 17.20 26.01
CA ARG A 844 -2.90 15.90 26.62
C ARG A 844 -2.65 16.01 28.12
N CYS A 845 -1.99 17.07 28.57
CA CYS A 845 -1.84 17.38 30.00
C CYS A 845 -3.20 17.60 30.67
N ILE A 846 -4.08 18.40 30.04
CA ILE A 846 -5.44 18.67 30.54
C ILE A 846 -6.25 17.37 30.61
N LEU A 847 -6.19 16.52 29.58
CA LEU A 847 -6.84 15.20 29.61
C LEU A 847 -6.34 14.34 30.76
N TRP A 848 -5.01 14.30 30.98
CA TRP A 848 -4.42 13.52 32.06
C TRP A 848 -4.81 14.06 33.45
N LEU A 849 -4.90 15.38 33.61
CA LEU A 849 -5.34 16.03 34.85
C LEU A 849 -6.84 15.81 35.15
N GLY A 850 -7.66 15.58 34.12
CA GLY A 850 -9.10 15.36 34.27
C GLY A 850 -9.80 16.55 34.95
N CYS A 851 -10.65 16.29 35.94
CA CYS A 851 -11.33 17.35 36.70
C CYS A 851 -10.39 18.30 37.45
N LEU A 852 -9.14 17.93 37.74
CA LEU A 852 -8.19 18.84 38.41
C LEU A 852 -7.85 20.06 37.55
N ALA A 853 -8.00 19.96 36.23
CA ALA A 853 -7.80 21.09 35.31
C ALA A 853 -8.99 22.06 35.28
N LEU A 854 -10.17 21.69 35.82
CA LEU A 854 -11.38 22.51 35.69
C LEU A 854 -11.26 23.94 36.24
N PRO A 855 -10.71 24.18 37.45
CA PRO A 855 -10.59 25.54 37.96
C PRO A 855 -9.76 26.44 37.04
N LEU A 856 -8.72 25.86 36.42
CA LEU A 856 -7.88 26.56 35.46
C LEU A 856 -8.62 26.87 34.16
N LEU A 857 -9.39 25.91 33.64
CA LEU A 857 -10.18 26.09 32.43
C LEU A 857 -11.31 27.11 32.64
N GLU A 858 -11.91 27.14 33.82
CA GLU A 858 -12.90 28.15 34.24
C GLU A 858 -12.28 29.55 34.34
N GLU A 859 -11.06 29.67 34.89
CA GLU A 859 -10.31 30.92 34.95
C GLU A 859 -9.97 31.44 33.54
N ALA A 860 -9.47 30.58 32.66
CA ALA A 860 -9.15 30.94 31.28
C ALA A 860 -10.40 31.34 30.48
N GLY A 861 -11.54 30.71 30.77
CA GLY A 861 -12.82 30.91 30.10
C GLY A 861 -12.88 30.24 28.71
N HIS A 862 -14.09 29.84 28.29
CA HIS A 862 -14.32 29.20 26.99
C HIS A 862 -13.79 29.99 25.77
N PRO A 863 -13.87 31.34 25.71
CA PRO A 863 -13.40 32.08 24.53
C PRO A 863 -11.91 31.92 24.21
N ARG A 864 -11.10 31.48 25.18
CA ARG A 864 -9.66 31.25 24.99
C ARG A 864 -9.33 29.84 24.51
N ILE A 865 -10.27 28.90 24.60
CA ILE A 865 -10.08 27.53 24.11
C ILE A 865 -10.83 27.39 22.79
N PRO A 866 -10.10 27.24 21.67
CA PRO A 866 -10.73 27.06 20.36
C PRO A 866 -11.77 25.92 20.37
N PRO A 867 -12.92 26.07 19.68
CA PRO A 867 -13.98 25.06 19.66
C PRO A 867 -13.49 23.66 19.26
N GLU A 868 -12.50 23.56 18.38
CA GLU A 868 -11.86 22.31 17.99
C GLU A 868 -11.16 21.59 19.16
N HIS A 869 -10.55 22.34 20.07
CA HIS A 869 -9.92 21.81 21.27
C HIS A 869 -10.97 21.36 22.28
N SER A 870 -12.04 22.14 22.47
CA SER A 870 -13.19 21.73 23.29
C SER A 870 -13.85 20.45 22.74
N LYS A 871 -14.05 20.35 21.42
CA LYS A 871 -14.55 19.13 20.76
C LYS A 871 -13.61 17.94 20.99
N TRP A 872 -12.31 18.18 20.95
CA TRP A 872 -11.30 17.15 21.18
C TRP A 872 -11.30 16.68 22.65
N LEU A 873 -11.34 17.58 23.61
CA LEU A 873 -11.45 17.27 25.05
C LEU A 873 -12.75 16.52 25.35
N ALA A 874 -13.90 17.00 24.85
CA ALA A 874 -15.19 16.32 25.02
C ALA A 874 -15.21 14.90 24.44
N ARG A 875 -14.49 14.68 23.34
CA ARG A 875 -14.37 13.36 22.69
C ARG A 875 -13.53 12.38 23.51
N TRP A 876 -12.43 12.84 24.11
CA TRP A 876 -11.40 11.95 24.66
C TRP A 876 -11.31 11.94 26.19
N SER A 877 -11.96 12.88 26.88
CA SER A 877 -12.06 12.91 28.33
C SER A 877 -12.98 11.79 28.83
N ASP A 878 -12.47 11.01 29.77
CA ASP A 878 -13.21 10.05 30.58
C ASP A 878 -13.83 10.70 31.83
N ASP A 879 -13.21 11.77 32.31
CA ASP A 879 -13.75 12.59 33.39
C ASP A 879 -15.04 13.29 32.94
N LYS A 880 -16.14 12.99 33.64
CA LYS A 880 -17.47 13.50 33.32
C LYS A 880 -17.57 15.02 33.46
N ALA A 881 -16.85 15.60 34.43
CA ALA A 881 -16.91 17.03 34.70
C ALA A 881 -16.12 17.81 33.65
N LEU A 882 -14.90 17.35 33.31
CA LEU A 882 -14.11 17.92 32.20
C LEU A 882 -14.86 17.81 30.86
N LYS A 883 -15.48 16.66 30.60
CA LYS A 883 -16.30 16.46 29.40
C LYS A 883 -17.50 17.40 29.36
N ALA A 884 -18.25 17.54 30.46
CA ALA A 884 -19.39 18.44 30.53
C ALA A 884 -18.99 19.91 30.34
N TRP A 885 -17.84 20.32 30.89
CA TRP A 885 -17.27 21.64 30.67
C TRP A 885 -16.93 21.86 29.20
N ALA A 886 -16.25 20.91 28.56
CA ALA A 886 -15.88 21.00 27.16
C ALA A 886 -17.11 21.04 26.23
N GLU A 887 -18.17 20.27 26.54
CA GLU A 887 -19.45 20.31 25.83
C GLU A 887 -20.22 21.62 26.06
N ALA A 888 -20.07 22.26 27.23
CA ALA A 888 -20.65 23.58 27.48
C ALA A 888 -19.99 24.67 26.62
N GLY A 889 -18.67 24.63 26.46
CA GLY A 889 -17.96 25.59 25.59
C GLY A 889 -18.26 25.48 24.10
N LEU A 890 -18.84 24.34 23.66
CA LEU A 890 -19.31 24.14 22.30
C LEU A 890 -20.72 24.67 22.04
N ARG A 891 -21.52 24.89 23.10
CA ARG A 891 -22.88 25.41 23.02
C ARG A 891 -22.86 26.92 23.12
#